data_AF-A0A8J6JFX2-F1
#
_entry.id   AF-A0A8J6JFX2-F1
#
_cell.length_a   1.000
_cell.length_b   1.000
_cell.length_c   1.000
_cell.angle_alpha   90.00
_cell.angle_beta   90.00
_cell.angle_gamma   90.00
#
_symmetry.space_group_name_H-M   'P 1'
#
loop_
_entity.id
_entity.type
_entity.pdbx_description
1 polymer ?
#
loop_
_entity_poly.entity_id
_entity_poly.type
_entity_poly.pdbx_seq_one_letter_code
_entity_poly.pdbx_strand_id
1 'polypeptide(L)'
;MKGRWLPLLLLCLILAGCGTVDTGGRLISAAEGAEAYSAALAPFLPGYSLQTAEDTLYAEVSRGSAVACFDVQAIPALERGIGRYWYPHVTATVILAVDRSRTDAAVTGWNSLRESPVPVGISSSSVIRNMLALGALSYGLDREAPSKRDALELLEHLGQNGNFRLEAPDAPILICLDWEAAAWNRNGGNYEIIVPAEGTLSCRMGLLSDVPLTLEPGLDETLLSAGLPLADGERPTDFPGDYRSARTLSEEDYGWFLELTGDSSRDLRRQVLHIRRYTTADLREHILSALFLAAAILLWKGTVSHRMIRRDVRRVVGVMGWLMVGWLLLRLFKYQLTADGLLCRMCWYGYYIFQLALPVTLLYLAVILDHPEGEKKPLRPLWPPLACYALSVLLVLTNDLHQLVFRFDPAGDWASDYRYGPGYWGVMALSLLFLACAVWKLLHRGRYSPYWAGRVVPLLFCVGLLAYITAYIRRVPLAWESDLTVNICVLSALFFESALHAGFIPVNLQYQRLFTATPIGLTLLDEQGRTVLSSRGAPPVSRSIWRRISMDMAHPLLRDSDTQLHAVPIHGGMAVWQEDLSQLNRLRREIQAVQARLEAANALLREEGDVKKRLLAAETNRTMFEQLDRDMERRIQTLGRLIEALPETPHPRDLTAYITLCLCHIKRRCNLFFLARQGDGLPGEELSIYLDELAELARYAGLQLLIRCGQRGVLEIRRAALCYDFAFEAISWALGENASPLLGYLEPEGAHLVFRFIPGGDPGQWRFSEELTTAAAALGGQIACKDLDDAVGICMTLPLGGESCG
;
A
#
# COMPACT_ATOMS: atom_id res chain seq x y z
N MET A 1 9.82 6.51 16.41
CA MET A 1 8.65 7.28 16.89
C MET A 1 8.48 7.04 18.40
N LYS A 2 9.29 7.69 19.22
CA LYS A 2 9.21 7.67 20.69
C LYS A 2 9.50 9.10 21.14
N GLY A 3 8.71 9.65 22.07
CA GLY A 3 8.99 10.97 22.68
C GLY A 3 8.04 12.12 22.37
N ARG A 4 6.71 11.88 22.26
CA ARG A 4 5.73 12.98 22.17
C ARG A 4 4.57 12.94 23.18
N TRP A 5 4.53 11.95 24.08
CA TRP A 5 3.45 11.81 25.07
C TRP A 5 3.88 12.14 26.51
N LEU A 6 5.18 12.31 26.77
CA LEU A 6 5.68 12.70 28.08
C LEU A 6 5.23 14.10 28.55
N PRO A 7 5.19 15.15 27.70
CA PRO A 7 4.81 16.49 28.19
C PRO A 7 3.31 16.61 28.49
N LEU A 8 2.46 15.78 27.87
CA LEU A 8 1.01 15.77 28.12
C LEU A 8 0.64 15.03 29.41
N LEU A 9 1.40 13.99 29.76
CA LEU A 9 1.29 13.29 31.05
C LEU A 9 1.86 14.12 32.21
N LEU A 10 2.94 14.89 31.99
CA LEU A 10 3.46 15.82 32.99
C LEU A 10 2.48 16.99 33.26
N LEU A 11 1.79 17.49 32.23
CA LEU A 11 0.80 18.56 32.39
C LEU A 11 -0.43 18.10 33.20
N CYS A 12 -0.82 16.83 33.08
CA CYS A 12 -1.92 16.26 33.89
C CYS A 12 -1.51 16.00 35.35
N LEU A 13 -0.22 15.77 35.62
CA LEU A 13 0.30 15.58 36.99
C LEU A 13 0.56 16.90 37.73
N ILE A 14 0.78 18.00 37.01
CA ILE A 14 1.04 19.33 37.61
C ILE A 14 -0.27 20.08 37.94
N LEU A 15 -1.41 19.72 37.31
CA LEU A 15 -2.71 20.34 37.61
C LEU A 15 -3.49 19.68 38.76
N ALA A 16 -2.95 18.63 39.40
CA ALA A 16 -3.62 17.91 40.50
C ALA A 16 -3.05 18.22 41.90
N GLY A 17 -2.17 19.22 42.04
CA GLY A 17 -1.45 19.40 43.30
C GLY A 17 -1.09 20.84 43.61
N CYS A 18 -2.10 21.69 43.84
CA CYS A 18 -1.95 22.95 44.56
C CYS A 18 -3.28 23.28 45.26
N GLY A 19 -3.64 22.47 46.25
CA GLY A 19 -4.62 22.88 47.25
C GLY A 19 -3.94 23.88 48.18
N THR A 20 -4.45 25.11 48.20
CA THR A 20 -4.06 26.13 49.18
C THR A 20 -4.31 25.59 50.58
N VAL A 21 -3.26 25.53 51.40
CA VAL A 21 -3.34 25.21 52.82
C VAL A 21 -3.97 26.41 53.51
N ASP A 22 -5.30 26.43 53.55
CA ASP A 22 -6.05 27.29 54.46
C ASP A 22 -5.86 26.71 55.87
N THR A 23 -5.32 27.51 56.78
CA THR A 23 -4.87 27.09 58.12
C THR A 23 -6.01 27.04 59.16
N GLY A 24 -7.25 27.28 58.76
CA GLY A 24 -8.45 27.10 59.59
C GLY A 24 -9.12 25.74 59.35
N GLY A 25 -9.68 25.15 60.40
CA GLY A 25 -10.52 23.96 60.26
C GLY A 25 -11.73 24.25 59.37
N ARG A 26 -12.20 23.26 58.62
CA ARG A 26 -13.40 23.38 57.77
C ARG A 26 -14.49 22.47 58.30
N LEU A 27 -15.67 23.03 58.55
CA LEU A 27 -16.88 22.27 58.86
C LEU A 27 -17.69 22.16 57.58
N ILE A 28 -17.82 20.94 57.05
CA ILE A 28 -18.52 20.68 55.80
C ILE A 28 -19.90 20.10 56.08
N SER A 29 -20.93 20.75 55.55
CA SER A 29 -22.29 20.20 55.51
C SER A 29 -22.46 19.30 54.29
N ALA A 30 -22.20 17.99 54.44
CA ALA A 30 -22.17 17.07 53.30
C ALA A 30 -23.47 16.26 53.10
N ALA A 31 -24.23 16.02 54.17
CA ALA A 31 -25.52 15.34 54.08
C ALA A 31 -26.66 16.33 53.81
N GLU A 32 -27.56 15.98 52.90
CA GLU A 32 -28.73 16.81 52.61
C GLU A 32 -29.65 16.92 53.83
N GLY A 33 -30.00 18.15 54.19
CA GLY A 33 -30.73 18.49 55.42
C GLY A 33 -29.82 18.80 56.61
N ALA A 34 -28.51 18.53 56.53
CA ALA A 34 -27.58 18.81 57.62
C ALA A 34 -27.27 20.31 57.80
N GLU A 35 -27.81 21.21 56.98
CA GLU A 35 -27.54 22.65 57.03
C GLU A 35 -27.97 23.26 58.37
N ALA A 36 -29.18 22.95 58.84
CA ALA A 36 -29.70 23.44 60.12
C ALA A 36 -28.86 22.92 61.30
N TYR A 37 -28.46 21.66 61.24
CA TYR A 37 -27.55 21.06 62.22
C TYR A 37 -26.16 21.72 62.19
N SER A 38 -25.59 21.92 61.00
CA SER A 38 -24.26 22.49 60.84
C SER A 38 -24.24 23.96 61.30
N ALA A 39 -25.32 24.70 61.04
CA ALA A 39 -25.49 26.07 61.49
C ALA A 39 -25.64 26.16 63.02
N ALA A 40 -26.40 25.26 63.65
CA ALA A 40 -26.56 25.20 65.10
C ALA A 40 -25.25 24.78 65.81
N LEU A 41 -24.45 23.93 65.17
CA LEU A 41 -23.20 23.41 65.73
C LEU A 41 -22.00 24.36 65.54
N ALA A 42 -21.97 25.16 64.48
CA ALA A 42 -20.83 26.02 64.16
C ALA A 42 -20.32 26.90 65.32
N PRO A 43 -21.17 27.50 66.18
CA PRO A 43 -20.71 28.29 67.33
C PRO A 43 -19.95 27.47 68.39
N PHE A 44 -20.18 26.15 68.47
CA PHE A 44 -19.62 25.25 69.48
C PHE A 44 -18.35 24.51 69.03
N LEU A 45 -17.88 24.79 67.80
CA LEU A 45 -16.69 24.19 67.21
C LEU A 45 -15.67 25.28 66.84
N PRO A 46 -14.98 25.88 67.84
CA PRO A 46 -14.08 27.01 67.61
C PRO A 46 -12.91 26.61 66.69
N GLY A 47 -12.54 27.52 65.78
CA GLY A 47 -11.48 27.29 64.79
C GLY A 47 -11.92 26.57 63.52
N TYR A 48 -13.20 26.21 63.41
CA TYR A 48 -13.81 25.67 62.19
C TYR A 48 -14.76 26.69 61.56
N SER A 49 -14.68 26.84 60.24
CA SER A 49 -15.63 27.67 59.48
C SER A 49 -16.59 26.79 58.68
N LEU A 50 -17.88 27.14 58.69
CA LEU A 50 -18.90 26.44 57.90
C LEU A 50 -18.65 26.71 56.41
N GLN A 51 -18.45 25.64 55.64
CA GLN A 51 -18.25 25.69 54.20
C GLN A 51 -19.14 24.66 53.50
N THR A 52 -19.43 24.93 52.23
CA THR A 52 -20.10 23.95 51.37
C THR A 52 -19.07 22.93 50.88
N ALA A 53 -19.51 21.68 50.67
CA ALA A 53 -18.61 20.63 50.21
C ALA A 53 -18.08 20.94 48.80
N GLU A 54 -16.76 21.01 48.62
CA GLU A 54 -16.13 21.14 47.30
C GLU A 54 -15.92 19.77 46.62
N ASP A 55 -15.84 18.70 47.41
CA ASP A 55 -15.59 17.33 46.98
C ASP A 55 -16.50 16.33 47.72
N THR A 56 -16.32 15.03 47.46
CA THR A 56 -17.02 13.96 48.18
C THR A 56 -16.74 14.02 49.69
N LEU A 57 -17.72 13.58 50.48
CA LEU A 57 -17.61 13.49 51.95
C LEU A 57 -16.29 12.86 52.41
N TYR A 58 -15.88 11.75 51.80
CA TYR A 58 -14.65 11.04 52.15
C TYR A 58 -13.38 11.81 51.78
N ALA A 59 -13.39 12.53 50.64
CA ALA A 59 -12.28 13.38 50.25
C ALA A 59 -12.11 14.56 51.23
N GLU A 60 -13.21 15.17 51.66
CA GLU A 60 -13.20 16.26 52.64
C GLU A 60 -12.65 15.81 54.00
N VAL A 61 -13.09 14.65 54.51
CA VAL A 61 -12.53 14.08 55.76
C VAL A 61 -11.02 13.83 55.62
N SER A 62 -10.57 13.28 54.47
CA SER A 62 -9.15 13.02 54.22
C SER A 62 -8.29 14.29 54.11
N ARG A 63 -8.91 15.44 53.82
CA ARG A 63 -8.25 16.75 53.80
C ARG A 63 -8.18 17.40 55.18
N GLY A 64 -8.70 16.74 56.21
CA GLY A 64 -8.72 17.25 57.59
C GLY A 64 -9.96 18.09 57.92
N SER A 65 -10.99 18.08 57.07
CA SER A 65 -12.27 18.75 57.36
C SER A 65 -13.09 17.90 58.35
N ALA A 66 -13.84 18.57 59.24
CA ALA A 66 -14.89 17.94 60.03
C ALA A 66 -16.17 17.91 59.18
N VAL A 67 -16.78 16.74 59.00
CA VAL A 67 -17.89 16.57 58.05
C VAL A 67 -19.17 16.13 58.75
N ALA A 68 -20.23 16.90 58.58
CA ALA A 68 -21.57 16.58 59.06
C ALA A 68 -22.22 15.54 58.14
N CYS A 69 -22.54 14.37 58.70
CA CYS A 69 -23.12 13.26 57.96
C CYS A 69 -23.93 12.32 58.85
N PHE A 70 -24.60 11.33 58.26
CA PHE A 70 -25.30 10.27 59.00
C PHE A 70 -24.36 9.11 59.36
N ASP A 71 -24.67 8.40 60.44
CA ASP A 71 -23.97 7.19 60.90
C ASP A 71 -23.83 6.12 59.80
N VAL A 72 -24.88 5.91 58.99
CA VAL A 72 -24.85 5.01 57.81
C VAL A 72 -23.81 5.42 56.76
N GLN A 73 -23.31 6.66 56.79
CA GLN A 73 -22.19 7.12 55.96
C GLN A 73 -20.86 7.12 56.72
N ALA A 74 -20.89 7.41 58.03
CA ALA A 74 -19.72 7.55 58.88
C ALA A 74 -19.11 6.20 59.30
N ILE A 75 -19.92 5.24 59.74
CA ILE A 75 -19.44 3.93 60.21
C ILE A 75 -18.69 3.18 59.07
N PRO A 76 -19.21 3.11 57.84
CA PRO A 76 -18.46 2.49 56.74
C PRO A 76 -17.20 3.26 56.35
N ALA A 77 -17.15 4.57 56.63
CA ALA A 77 -15.96 5.39 56.42
C ALA A 77 -14.84 4.97 57.40
N LEU A 78 -15.20 4.85 58.68
CA LEU A 78 -14.30 4.41 59.75
C LEU A 78 -13.74 3.01 59.46
N GLU A 79 -14.60 2.07 59.03
CA GLU A 79 -14.17 0.71 58.65
C GLU A 79 -13.18 0.69 57.48
N ARG A 80 -13.28 1.67 56.57
CA ARG A 80 -12.37 1.85 55.43
C ARG A 80 -11.13 2.69 55.76
N GLY A 81 -10.98 3.11 57.02
CA GLY A 81 -9.88 3.96 57.48
C GLY A 81 -9.96 5.41 57.01
N ILE A 82 -11.16 5.89 56.64
CA ILE A 82 -11.42 7.28 56.27
C ILE A 82 -12.08 7.99 57.46
N GLY A 83 -11.32 8.82 58.15
CA GLY A 83 -11.70 9.38 59.45
C GLY A 83 -11.39 8.43 60.60
N ARG A 84 -11.28 8.98 61.81
CA ARG A 84 -10.91 8.24 63.04
C ARG A 84 -11.88 8.44 64.18
N TYR A 85 -12.64 9.53 64.15
CA TYR A 85 -13.53 9.94 65.24
C TYR A 85 -14.93 10.21 64.70
N TRP A 86 -15.93 9.68 65.40
CA TRP A 86 -17.34 9.87 65.11
C TRP A 86 -18.06 10.42 66.35
N TYR A 87 -18.74 11.54 66.17
CA TYR A 87 -19.44 12.27 67.23
C TYR A 87 -20.94 12.39 66.89
N PRO A 88 -21.79 11.45 67.31
CA PRO A 88 -23.23 11.52 67.06
C PRO A 88 -23.89 12.53 68.01
N HIS A 89 -24.73 13.43 67.48
CA HIS A 89 -25.39 14.48 68.28
C HIS A 89 -26.91 14.47 68.11
N VAL A 90 -27.39 14.23 66.90
CA VAL A 90 -28.82 14.33 66.56
C VAL A 90 -29.35 12.96 66.15
N THR A 91 -30.59 12.66 66.51
CA THR A 91 -31.32 11.50 65.96
C THR A 91 -32.32 11.98 64.91
N ALA A 92 -32.39 11.29 63.79
CA ALA A 92 -33.41 11.52 62.78
C ALA A 92 -34.18 10.23 62.51
N THR A 93 -35.51 10.30 62.56
CA THR A 93 -36.39 9.13 62.35
C THR A 93 -37.14 9.28 61.05
N VAL A 94 -37.20 8.22 60.25
CA VAL A 94 -38.03 8.22 59.04
C VAL A 94 -39.50 8.06 59.44
N ILE A 95 -40.35 8.98 58.98
CA ILE A 95 -41.77 9.04 59.34
C ILE A 95 -42.65 9.32 58.12
N LEU A 96 -43.96 9.31 58.34
CA LEU A 96 -44.95 9.78 57.39
C LEU A 96 -45.49 11.15 57.83
N ALA A 97 -45.25 12.19 57.05
CA ALA A 97 -45.83 13.52 57.27
C ALA A 97 -47.10 13.66 56.41
N VAL A 98 -48.25 13.87 57.06
CA VAL A 98 -49.54 13.99 56.38
C VAL A 98 -50.02 15.43 56.46
N ASP A 99 -50.13 16.10 55.31
CA ASP A 99 -50.64 17.46 55.25
C ASP A 99 -52.17 17.47 55.47
N ARG A 100 -52.57 17.81 56.69
CA ARG A 100 -53.99 17.88 57.10
C ARG A 100 -54.74 19.05 56.48
N SER A 101 -54.05 19.98 55.80
CA SER A 101 -54.74 20.98 54.98
C SER A 101 -55.20 20.42 53.62
N ARG A 102 -54.67 19.27 53.20
CA ARG A 102 -54.89 18.70 51.86
C ARG A 102 -55.55 17.33 51.87
N THR A 103 -55.47 16.59 52.98
CA THR A 103 -56.07 15.26 53.08
C THR A 103 -56.50 14.90 54.49
N ASP A 104 -57.67 14.26 54.59
CA ASP A 104 -58.22 13.67 55.82
C ASP A 104 -58.00 12.16 55.90
N ALA A 105 -57.13 11.59 55.06
CA ALA A 105 -56.87 10.16 55.04
C ALA A 105 -56.36 9.64 56.39
N ALA A 106 -56.94 8.53 56.86
CA ALA A 106 -56.52 7.84 58.07
C ALA A 106 -55.25 7.02 57.78
N VAL A 107 -54.09 7.65 57.93
CA VAL A 107 -52.77 7.02 57.82
C VAL A 107 -52.31 6.65 59.23
N THR A 108 -51.84 5.42 59.42
CA THR A 108 -51.30 4.95 60.73
C THR A 108 -49.89 4.38 60.62
N GLY A 109 -49.41 4.17 59.39
CA GLY A 109 -48.13 3.52 59.12
C GLY A 109 -48.00 2.99 57.69
N TRP A 110 -47.01 2.14 57.43
CA TRP A 110 -46.63 1.73 56.07
C TRP A 110 -47.74 0.97 55.34
N ASN A 111 -48.45 0.06 56.01
CA ASN A 111 -49.48 -0.74 55.36
C ASN A 111 -50.71 0.08 55.00
N SER A 112 -51.02 1.13 55.78
CA SER A 112 -52.13 2.05 55.49
C SER A 112 -51.93 2.82 54.18
N LEU A 113 -50.69 2.94 53.68
CA LEU A 113 -50.43 3.56 52.39
C LEU A 113 -50.96 2.72 51.23
N ARG A 114 -50.93 1.37 51.33
CA ARG A 114 -51.30 0.45 50.24
C ARG A 114 -52.72 0.68 49.73
N GLU A 115 -53.63 1.00 50.64
CA GLU A 115 -55.06 1.20 50.36
C GLU A 115 -55.43 2.69 50.19
N SER A 116 -54.46 3.59 50.39
CA SER A 116 -54.71 5.02 50.33
C SER A 116 -54.82 5.52 48.89
N PRO A 117 -55.91 6.21 48.51
CA PRO A 117 -56.04 6.85 47.21
C PRO A 117 -55.21 8.13 47.08
N VAL A 118 -54.51 8.54 48.14
CA VAL A 118 -53.81 9.82 48.23
C VAL A 118 -52.37 9.69 47.71
N PRO A 119 -51.87 10.66 46.92
CA PRO A 119 -50.49 10.64 46.48
C PRO A 119 -49.48 10.70 47.63
N VAL A 120 -48.49 9.82 47.57
CA VAL A 120 -47.35 9.67 48.47
C VAL A 120 -46.09 10.11 47.74
N GLY A 121 -45.28 10.94 48.38
CA GLY A 121 -43.99 11.39 47.88
C GLY A 121 -42.85 11.01 48.81
N ILE A 122 -41.62 10.92 48.27
CA ILE A 122 -40.41 11.03 49.08
C ILE A 122 -39.94 12.49 49.00
N SER A 123 -39.63 13.10 50.14
CA SER A 123 -39.29 14.53 50.23
C SER A 123 -38.02 14.92 49.45
N SER A 124 -37.10 13.98 49.27
CA SER A 124 -35.86 14.15 48.51
C SER A 124 -35.46 12.87 47.78
N SER A 125 -34.77 13.00 46.64
CA SER A 125 -34.26 11.89 45.84
C SER A 125 -32.79 11.60 46.03
N SER A 126 -32.09 12.25 46.98
CA SER A 126 -30.69 11.95 47.18
C SER A 126 -30.49 10.49 47.58
N VAL A 127 -29.31 9.98 47.25
CA VAL A 127 -28.96 8.56 47.48
C VAL A 127 -29.19 8.20 48.95
N ILE A 128 -28.78 9.06 49.88
CA ILE A 128 -28.93 8.83 51.31
C ILE A 128 -30.39 8.80 51.74
N ARG A 129 -31.23 9.71 51.23
CA ARG A 129 -32.66 9.77 51.59
C ARG A 129 -33.42 8.56 51.05
N ASN A 130 -33.13 8.13 49.83
CA ASN A 130 -33.68 6.91 49.27
C ASN A 130 -33.26 5.67 50.08
N MET A 131 -32.00 5.61 50.54
CA MET A 131 -31.52 4.53 51.41
C MET A 131 -32.26 4.50 52.74
N LEU A 132 -32.37 5.65 53.43
CA LEU A 132 -33.07 5.74 54.71
C LEU A 132 -34.56 5.38 54.58
N ALA A 133 -35.24 5.92 53.56
CA ALA A 133 -36.65 5.61 53.28
C ALA A 133 -36.86 4.12 52.99
N LEU A 134 -36.08 3.53 52.08
CA LEU A 134 -36.20 2.10 51.74
C LEU A 134 -35.84 1.20 52.92
N GLY A 135 -34.83 1.56 53.71
CA GLY A 135 -34.46 0.81 54.90
C GLY A 135 -35.57 0.82 55.95
N ALA A 136 -36.15 1.99 56.22
CA ALA A 136 -37.26 2.14 57.17
C ALA A 136 -38.53 1.40 56.72
N LEU A 137 -38.88 1.49 55.43
CA LEU A 137 -39.97 0.72 54.83
C LEU A 137 -39.73 -0.79 54.93
N SER A 138 -38.53 -1.25 54.56
CA SER A 138 -38.21 -2.68 54.57
C SER A 138 -38.25 -3.26 55.99
N TYR A 139 -37.74 -2.52 56.97
CA TYR A 139 -37.80 -2.90 58.39
C TYR A 139 -39.22 -2.82 58.97
N GLY A 140 -40.00 -1.82 58.56
CA GLY A 140 -41.36 -1.64 59.03
C GLY A 140 -42.36 -2.66 58.48
N LEU A 141 -42.11 -3.19 57.27
CA LEU A 141 -42.93 -4.24 56.66
C LEU A 141 -42.61 -5.63 57.21
N ASP A 142 -41.34 -5.93 57.49
CA ASP A 142 -40.90 -7.15 58.17
C ASP A 142 -39.74 -6.83 59.13
N ARG A 143 -39.96 -6.96 60.44
CA ARG A 143 -38.96 -6.68 61.48
C ARG A 143 -37.97 -7.82 61.69
N GLU A 144 -38.37 -9.05 61.37
CA GLU A 144 -37.56 -10.26 61.61
C GLU A 144 -36.60 -10.49 60.44
N ALA A 145 -37.09 -10.29 59.21
CA ALA A 145 -36.32 -10.43 57.99
C ALA A 145 -36.59 -9.27 57.02
N PRO A 146 -36.05 -8.06 57.30
CA PRO A 146 -36.23 -6.90 56.44
C PRO A 146 -35.88 -7.20 54.99
N SER A 147 -36.80 -6.90 54.07
CA SER A 147 -36.65 -7.22 52.66
C SER A 147 -36.84 -5.98 51.80
N LYS A 148 -35.80 -5.62 51.03
CA LYS A 148 -35.88 -4.55 50.02
C LYS A 148 -37.03 -4.81 49.03
N ARG A 149 -37.27 -6.08 48.70
CA ARG A 149 -38.29 -6.48 47.72
C ARG A 149 -39.68 -6.04 48.16
N ASP A 150 -40.02 -6.22 49.42
CA ASP A 150 -41.38 -5.94 49.92
C ASP A 150 -41.64 -4.43 49.95
N ALA A 151 -40.62 -3.64 50.30
CA ALA A 151 -40.67 -2.19 50.20
C ALA A 151 -40.82 -1.72 48.75
N LEU A 152 -40.08 -2.31 47.80
CA LEU A 152 -40.21 -1.98 46.38
C LEU A 152 -41.57 -2.40 45.80
N GLU A 153 -42.12 -3.56 46.18
CA GLU A 153 -43.46 -4.01 45.76
C GLU A 153 -44.55 -3.09 46.29
N LEU A 154 -44.44 -2.59 47.52
CA LEU A 154 -45.36 -1.58 48.06
C LEU A 154 -45.26 -0.27 47.26
N LEU A 155 -44.05 0.25 47.05
CA LEU A 155 -43.86 1.50 46.31
C LEU A 155 -44.26 1.38 44.83
N GLU A 156 -43.98 0.24 44.19
CA GLU A 156 -44.42 -0.07 42.82
C GLU A 156 -45.94 -0.12 42.74
N HIS A 157 -46.62 -0.74 43.71
CA HIS A 157 -48.08 -0.74 43.78
C HIS A 157 -48.65 0.68 43.85
N LEU A 158 -48.04 1.56 44.66
CA LEU A 158 -48.43 2.98 44.72
C LEU A 158 -48.12 3.71 43.40
N GLY A 159 -46.99 3.40 42.77
CA GLY A 159 -46.57 3.96 41.48
C GLY A 159 -47.52 3.60 40.32
N GLN A 160 -47.93 2.33 40.23
CA GLN A 160 -48.89 1.84 39.22
C GLN A 160 -50.26 2.52 39.33
N ASN A 161 -50.66 2.87 40.56
CA ASN A 161 -51.90 3.61 40.82
C ASN A 161 -51.78 5.12 40.58
N GLY A 162 -50.61 5.62 40.16
CA GLY A 162 -50.33 7.06 39.96
C GLY A 162 -50.16 7.85 41.26
N ASN A 163 -50.10 7.13 42.40
CA ASN A 163 -50.08 7.69 43.75
C ASN A 163 -48.68 7.73 44.34
N PHE A 164 -47.62 7.46 43.58
CA PHE A 164 -46.25 7.61 44.05
C PHE A 164 -45.41 8.48 43.13
N ARG A 165 -44.67 9.43 43.71
CA ARG A 165 -43.73 10.30 42.98
C ARG A 165 -42.46 10.50 43.78
N LEU A 166 -41.31 10.47 43.10
CA LEU A 166 -40.04 10.94 43.69
C LEU A 166 -39.93 12.46 43.47
N GLU A 167 -39.31 13.17 44.41
CA GLU A 167 -39.13 14.64 44.35
C GLU A 167 -40.46 15.39 44.28
N ALA A 168 -41.46 14.95 45.04
CA ALA A 168 -42.78 15.58 45.08
C ALA A 168 -43.01 16.20 46.46
N PRO A 169 -42.38 17.35 46.79
CA PRO A 169 -42.61 18.04 48.06
C PRO A 169 -44.06 18.53 48.19
N ASP A 170 -44.80 18.56 47.07
CA ASP A 170 -46.22 18.86 46.99
C ASP A 170 -47.10 17.60 47.12
N ALA A 171 -46.59 16.43 47.49
CA ALA A 171 -47.44 15.28 47.79
C ALA A 171 -48.16 15.49 49.15
N PRO A 172 -49.46 15.17 49.28
CA PRO A 172 -50.17 15.28 50.56
C PRO A 172 -49.64 14.36 51.66
N ILE A 173 -48.99 13.25 51.30
CA ILE A 173 -48.30 12.35 52.23
C ILE A 173 -46.82 12.31 51.83
N LEU A 174 -45.92 12.57 52.77
CA LEU A 174 -44.48 12.58 52.54
C LEU A 174 -43.76 11.57 53.41
N ILE A 175 -42.88 10.77 52.80
CA ILE A 175 -41.86 9.98 53.50
C ILE A 175 -40.65 10.89 53.68
N CYS A 176 -40.39 11.29 54.92
CA CYS A 176 -39.34 12.25 55.26
C CYS A 176 -38.75 11.97 56.64
N LEU A 177 -37.80 12.80 57.08
CA LEU A 177 -37.33 12.75 58.46
C LEU A 177 -38.25 13.58 59.37
N ASP A 178 -38.39 13.16 60.62
CA ASP A 178 -39.26 13.77 61.63
C ASP A 178 -39.02 15.27 61.85
N TRP A 179 -37.76 15.67 62.02
CA TRP A 179 -37.36 17.07 62.15
C TRP A 179 -37.70 17.95 60.94
N GLU A 180 -37.82 17.40 59.72
CA GLU A 180 -38.23 18.17 58.54
C GLU A 180 -39.71 18.54 58.61
N ALA A 181 -40.55 17.58 58.98
CA ALA A 181 -41.98 17.81 59.16
C ALA A 181 -42.24 18.79 60.31
N ALA A 182 -41.50 18.67 61.42
CA ALA A 182 -41.55 19.64 62.51
C ALA A 182 -41.11 21.04 62.06
N ALA A 183 -40.04 21.15 61.26
CA ALA A 183 -39.61 22.42 60.69
C ALA A 183 -40.67 23.04 59.76
N TRP A 184 -41.36 22.24 58.94
CA TRP A 184 -42.47 22.73 58.11
C TRP A 184 -43.64 23.25 58.97
N ASN A 185 -43.96 22.59 60.07
CA ASN A 185 -44.98 23.07 61.02
C ASN A 185 -44.59 24.39 61.68
N ARG A 186 -43.32 24.55 62.08
CA ARG A 186 -42.79 25.83 62.60
C ARG A 186 -42.88 26.97 61.59
N ASN A 187 -42.81 26.64 60.29
CA ASN A 187 -42.97 27.59 59.19
C ASN A 187 -44.44 27.78 58.74
N GLY A 188 -45.42 27.31 59.53
CA GLY A 188 -46.84 27.51 59.27
C GLY A 188 -47.54 26.38 58.49
N GLY A 189 -46.86 25.24 58.29
CA GLY A 189 -47.47 24.02 57.76
C GLY A 189 -48.44 23.35 58.76
N ASN A 190 -49.27 22.43 58.26
CA ASN A 190 -50.21 21.65 59.05
C ASN A 190 -49.99 20.15 58.82
N TYR A 191 -48.77 19.68 59.07
CA TYR A 191 -48.38 18.29 58.91
C TYR A 191 -48.58 17.52 60.21
N GLU A 192 -49.37 16.45 60.16
CA GLU A 192 -49.36 15.45 61.23
C GLU A 192 -48.15 14.54 61.04
N ILE A 193 -47.31 14.42 62.08
CA ILE A 193 -46.13 13.57 62.10
C ILE A 193 -46.53 12.18 62.60
N ILE A 194 -46.53 11.19 61.70
CA ILE A 194 -46.96 9.83 62.01
C ILE A 194 -45.73 8.92 62.07
N VAL A 195 -45.42 8.46 63.29
CA VAL A 195 -44.43 7.41 63.51
C VAL A 195 -45.08 6.06 63.18
N PRO A 196 -44.63 5.32 62.15
CA PRO A 196 -45.28 4.09 61.71
C PRO A 196 -45.37 3.05 62.84
N ALA A 197 -46.57 2.58 63.13
CA ALA A 197 -46.82 1.62 64.21
C ALA A 197 -46.16 0.25 63.93
N GLU A 198 -46.08 -0.13 62.65
CA GLU A 198 -45.47 -1.39 62.20
C GLU A 198 -43.95 -1.38 62.38
N GLY A 199 -43.32 -0.22 62.55
CA GLY A 199 -41.89 -0.08 62.83
C GLY A 199 -41.22 0.89 61.87
N THR A 200 -40.19 1.59 62.34
CA THR A 200 -39.37 2.47 61.50
C THR A 200 -37.93 2.50 61.99
N LEU A 201 -37.05 3.16 61.26
CA LEU A 201 -35.63 3.30 61.61
C LEU A 201 -35.30 4.74 61.98
N SER A 202 -34.44 4.86 62.99
CA SER A 202 -33.76 6.09 63.38
C SER A 202 -32.27 5.99 63.07
N CYS A 203 -31.72 7.01 62.44
CA CYS A 203 -30.29 7.16 62.17
C CYS A 203 -29.75 8.37 62.94
N ARG A 204 -28.50 8.30 63.35
CA ARG A 204 -27.80 9.39 64.04
C ARG A 204 -27.08 10.27 63.02
N MET A 205 -27.16 11.57 63.23
CA MET A 205 -26.38 12.57 62.52
C MET A 205 -25.34 13.16 63.46
N GLY A 206 -24.14 13.38 62.93
CA GLY A 206 -22.96 13.69 63.73
C GLY A 206 -21.82 14.26 62.91
N LEU A 207 -20.66 14.42 63.55
CA LEU A 207 -19.42 14.82 62.90
C LEU A 207 -18.48 13.63 62.72
N LEU A 208 -18.01 13.44 61.49
CA LEU A 208 -16.90 12.56 61.15
C LEU A 208 -15.63 13.40 60.97
N SER A 209 -14.54 13.02 61.63
CA SER A 209 -13.26 13.73 61.55
C SER A 209 -12.08 12.76 61.63
N ASP A 210 -10.97 13.13 60.98
CA ASP A 210 -9.68 12.43 61.11
C ASP A 210 -8.87 12.93 62.33
N VAL A 211 -9.23 14.11 62.86
CA VAL A 211 -8.59 14.78 64.01
C VAL A 211 -9.58 14.82 65.17
N PRO A 212 -9.15 14.62 66.44
CA PRO A 212 -10.06 14.74 67.57
C PRO A 212 -10.64 16.15 67.66
N LEU A 213 -11.96 16.25 67.86
CA LEU A 213 -12.69 17.50 67.99
C LEU A 213 -12.98 17.79 69.47
N THR A 214 -12.89 19.06 69.86
CA THR A 214 -13.29 19.56 71.18
C THR A 214 -14.50 20.48 71.02
N LEU A 215 -15.65 20.03 71.51
CA LEU A 215 -16.90 20.79 71.47
C LEU A 215 -17.08 21.59 72.76
N GLU A 216 -17.55 22.83 72.63
CA GLU A 216 -17.94 23.64 73.79
C GLU A 216 -19.24 23.12 74.43
N PRO A 217 -19.40 23.24 75.76
CA PRO A 217 -20.62 22.81 76.45
C PRO A 217 -21.84 23.67 76.07
N GLY A 218 -23.04 23.09 76.11
CA GLY A 218 -24.30 23.79 75.76
C GLY A 218 -24.83 23.53 74.35
N LEU A 219 -24.18 22.62 73.60
CA LEU A 219 -24.61 22.21 72.27
C LEU A 219 -26.02 21.59 72.29
N ASP A 220 -26.31 20.72 73.24
CA ASP A 220 -27.58 19.99 73.34
C ASP A 220 -28.80 20.93 73.46
N GLU A 221 -28.71 21.93 74.33
CA GLU A 221 -29.75 22.97 74.48
C GLU A 221 -29.97 23.75 73.18
N THR A 222 -28.88 24.03 72.46
CA THR A 222 -28.95 24.76 71.19
C THR A 222 -29.57 23.89 70.09
N LEU A 223 -29.19 22.61 69.99
CA LEU A 223 -29.79 21.66 69.05
C LEU A 223 -31.30 21.51 69.29
N LEU A 224 -31.72 21.38 70.55
CA LEU A 224 -33.14 21.34 70.91
C LEU A 224 -33.86 22.64 70.53
N SER A 225 -33.26 23.80 70.80
CA SER A 225 -33.82 25.11 70.41
C SER A 225 -33.92 25.30 68.90
N ALA A 226 -33.03 24.66 68.12
CA ALA A 226 -33.08 24.62 66.66
C ALA A 226 -34.12 23.61 66.13
N GLY A 227 -34.78 22.87 67.03
CA GLY A 227 -35.80 21.88 66.70
C GLY A 227 -35.24 20.55 66.22
N LEU A 228 -34.06 20.16 66.72
CA LEU A 228 -33.35 18.93 66.39
C LEU A 228 -33.41 17.93 67.55
N PRO A 229 -33.87 16.68 67.35
CA PRO A 229 -33.85 15.63 68.38
C PRO A 229 -32.42 15.23 68.75
N LEU A 230 -32.15 14.99 70.03
CA LEU A 230 -30.83 14.56 70.50
C LEU A 230 -30.57 13.06 70.28
N ALA A 231 -29.30 12.68 70.25
CA ALA A 231 -28.84 11.29 70.08
C ALA A 231 -29.25 10.35 71.22
N ASP A 232 -29.57 10.90 72.39
CA ASP A 232 -30.03 10.20 73.61
C ASP A 232 -31.55 9.96 73.63
N GLY A 233 -32.29 10.58 72.69
CA GLY A 233 -33.73 10.44 72.53
C GLY A 233 -34.55 11.63 73.06
N GLU A 234 -33.93 12.65 73.66
CA GLU A 234 -34.66 13.88 74.01
C GLU A 234 -35.14 14.61 72.75
N ARG A 235 -36.38 15.12 72.77
CA ARG A 235 -37.06 15.70 71.61
C ARG A 235 -37.72 17.03 71.96
N PRO A 236 -37.75 18.00 71.03
CA PRO A 236 -38.53 19.22 71.17
C PRO A 236 -40.05 18.94 71.33
N THR A 237 -40.77 19.89 71.93
CA THR A 237 -42.19 19.73 72.30
C THR A 237 -43.18 19.62 71.13
N ASP A 238 -42.77 19.99 69.92
CA ASP A 238 -43.56 19.91 68.69
C ASP A 238 -43.49 18.54 67.98
N PHE A 239 -42.81 17.56 68.59
CA PHE A 239 -42.71 16.18 68.10
C PHE A 239 -43.76 15.26 68.76
N PRO A 240 -44.13 14.13 68.12
CA PRO A 240 -44.97 13.11 68.73
C PRO A 240 -44.40 12.56 70.05
N GLY A 241 -45.28 12.23 70.99
CA GLY A 241 -44.89 11.69 72.30
C GLY A 241 -44.47 10.21 72.28
N ASP A 242 -44.78 9.45 71.23
CA ASP A 242 -44.47 8.02 71.13
C ASP A 242 -43.59 7.70 69.92
N TYR A 243 -42.37 7.23 70.20
CA TYR A 243 -41.39 6.75 69.23
C TYR A 243 -40.99 5.29 69.49
N ARG A 244 -41.75 4.53 70.29
CA ARG A 244 -41.38 3.16 70.70
C ARG A 244 -41.26 2.17 69.54
N SER A 245 -41.93 2.43 68.42
CA SER A 245 -41.82 1.62 67.20
C SER A 245 -40.57 1.95 66.37
N ALA A 246 -39.87 3.06 66.66
CA ALA A 246 -38.64 3.43 65.98
C ALA A 246 -37.43 2.72 66.61
N ARG A 247 -36.64 2.04 65.77
CA ARG A 247 -35.38 1.38 66.16
C ARG A 247 -34.20 2.21 65.68
N THR A 248 -33.34 2.62 66.60
CA THR A 248 -32.06 3.26 66.26
C THR A 248 -31.07 2.22 65.76
N LEU A 249 -30.43 2.47 64.62
CA LEU A 249 -29.42 1.58 64.06
C LEU A 249 -28.20 1.48 64.99
N SER A 250 -27.80 0.24 65.29
CA SER A 250 -26.60 -0.08 66.08
C SER A 250 -25.44 -0.51 65.18
N GLU A 251 -24.23 -0.65 65.74
CA GLU A 251 -23.05 -1.07 64.96
C GLU A 251 -23.25 -2.40 64.22
N GLU A 252 -23.98 -3.35 64.81
CA GLU A 252 -24.30 -4.65 64.21
C GLU A 252 -25.31 -4.54 63.05
N ASP A 253 -26.07 -3.44 62.99
CA ASP A 253 -27.14 -3.28 62.01
C ASP A 253 -26.68 -2.71 60.65
N TYR A 254 -25.56 -1.99 60.61
CA TYR A 254 -25.11 -1.32 59.38
C TYR A 254 -24.77 -2.28 58.25
N GLY A 255 -24.23 -3.47 58.57
CA GLY A 255 -23.86 -4.47 57.56
C GLY A 255 -25.06 -4.90 56.71
N TRP A 256 -26.11 -5.39 57.38
CA TRP A 256 -27.34 -5.80 56.68
C TRP A 256 -28.08 -4.60 56.10
N PHE A 257 -28.09 -3.44 56.78
CA PHE A 257 -28.78 -2.24 56.30
C PHE A 257 -28.18 -1.74 54.98
N LEU A 258 -26.84 -1.68 54.86
CA LEU A 258 -26.17 -1.24 53.64
C LEU A 258 -26.31 -2.24 52.49
N GLU A 259 -26.29 -3.54 52.79
CA GLU A 259 -26.58 -4.57 51.78
C GLU A 259 -28.03 -4.45 51.28
N LEU A 260 -28.96 -4.29 52.21
CA LEU A 260 -30.38 -4.12 51.93
C LEU A 260 -30.67 -2.84 51.17
N THR A 261 -30.01 -1.72 51.48
CA THR A 261 -30.26 -0.42 50.85
C THR A 261 -29.31 -0.09 49.70
N GLY A 262 -28.35 -0.98 49.38
CA GLY A 262 -27.46 -0.83 48.23
C GLY A 262 -28.25 -0.68 46.92
N ASP A 263 -27.77 0.15 45.98
CA ASP A 263 -28.44 0.43 44.70
C ASP A 263 -29.89 0.98 44.79
N SER A 264 -30.34 1.47 45.96
CA SER A 264 -31.70 2.01 46.22
C SER A 264 -32.21 2.94 45.12
N SER A 265 -31.41 3.94 44.72
CA SER A 265 -31.81 4.89 43.67
C SER A 265 -32.00 4.23 42.29
N ARG A 266 -31.22 3.19 41.97
CA ARG A 266 -31.37 2.42 40.72
C ARG A 266 -32.67 1.62 40.75
N ASP A 267 -32.92 0.94 41.86
CA ASP A 267 -34.05 0.04 42.02
C ASP A 267 -35.37 0.83 42.06
N LEU A 268 -35.43 1.97 42.76
CA LEU A 268 -36.58 2.89 42.72
C LEU A 268 -36.87 3.40 41.30
N ARG A 269 -35.85 3.83 40.56
CA ARG A 269 -36.04 4.34 39.19
C ARG A 269 -36.59 3.25 38.25
N ARG A 270 -36.06 2.03 38.31
CA ARG A 270 -36.42 0.94 37.38
C ARG A 270 -37.69 0.19 37.78
N GLN A 271 -37.77 -0.22 39.04
CA GLN A 271 -38.83 -1.11 39.54
C GLN A 271 -40.06 -0.31 39.94
N VAL A 272 -39.91 0.86 40.57
CA VAL A 272 -41.05 1.66 41.02
C VAL A 272 -41.53 2.64 39.95
N LEU A 273 -40.63 3.51 39.47
CA LEU A 273 -41.02 4.56 38.50
C LEU A 273 -41.03 4.08 37.05
N HIS A 274 -40.42 2.93 36.77
CA HIS A 274 -40.28 2.40 35.41
C HIS A 274 -39.55 3.33 34.43
N ILE A 275 -38.66 4.17 34.94
CA ILE A 275 -37.84 5.11 34.19
C ILE A 275 -36.44 4.51 33.99
N ARG A 276 -35.83 4.74 32.81
CA ARG A 276 -34.48 4.26 32.46
C ARG A 276 -34.34 2.72 32.59
N ARG A 277 -35.37 1.97 32.18
CA ARG A 277 -35.34 0.50 32.20
C ARG A 277 -34.27 -0.10 31.28
N TYR A 278 -34.06 0.54 30.13
CA TYR A 278 -33.17 0.06 29.07
C TYR A 278 -31.87 0.88 28.92
N THR A 279 -31.55 1.70 29.92
CA THR A 279 -30.33 2.50 29.94
C THR A 279 -29.70 2.48 31.33
N THR A 280 -28.48 2.99 31.40
CA THR A 280 -27.77 3.18 32.66
C THR A 280 -28.52 4.16 33.55
N ALA A 281 -28.86 3.74 34.77
CA ALA A 281 -29.72 4.46 35.69
C ALA A 281 -28.94 5.21 36.78
N ASP A 282 -27.70 4.81 37.06
CA ASP A 282 -26.84 5.39 38.07
C ASP A 282 -25.42 5.67 37.54
N LEU A 283 -24.64 6.44 38.32
CA LEU A 283 -23.29 6.85 37.97
C LEU A 283 -22.36 5.66 37.69
N ARG A 284 -22.51 4.58 38.46
CA ARG A 284 -21.69 3.36 38.33
C ARG A 284 -21.93 2.68 36.99
N GLU A 285 -23.18 2.47 36.62
CA GLU A 285 -23.57 1.91 35.33
C GLU A 285 -23.14 2.81 34.17
N HIS A 286 -23.28 4.14 34.32
CA HIS A 286 -22.80 5.09 33.32
C HIS A 286 -21.29 4.93 33.05
N ILE A 287 -20.48 4.72 34.10
CA ILE A 287 -19.03 4.49 34.00
C ILE A 287 -18.74 3.13 33.35
N LEU A 288 -19.31 2.05 33.90
CA LEU A 288 -19.02 0.69 33.46
C LEU A 288 -19.46 0.46 32.00
N SER A 289 -20.62 0.96 31.59
CA SER A 289 -21.11 0.80 30.22
C SER A 289 -20.21 1.52 29.21
N ALA A 290 -19.77 2.75 29.54
CA ALA A 290 -18.92 3.54 28.67
C ALA A 290 -17.54 2.90 28.51
N LEU A 291 -16.95 2.42 29.61
CA LEU A 291 -15.66 1.71 29.59
C LEU A 291 -15.73 0.40 28.80
N PHE A 292 -16.75 -0.41 29.05
CA PHE A 292 -16.95 -1.67 28.35
C PHE A 292 -17.09 -1.46 26.84
N LEU A 293 -17.95 -0.52 26.42
CA LEU A 293 -18.19 -0.27 25.01
C LEU A 293 -16.99 0.38 24.33
N ALA A 294 -16.30 1.31 25.00
CA ALA A 294 -15.06 1.88 24.50
C ALA A 294 -13.98 0.80 24.28
N ALA A 295 -13.82 -0.13 25.23
CA ALA A 295 -12.91 -1.26 25.09
C ALA A 295 -13.30 -2.18 23.92
N ALA A 296 -14.59 -2.50 23.77
CA ALA A 296 -15.09 -3.29 22.64
C ALA A 296 -14.82 -2.62 21.29
N ILE A 297 -15.04 -1.30 21.19
CA ILE A 297 -14.77 -0.52 19.96
C ILE A 297 -13.27 -0.45 19.68
N LEU A 298 -12.42 -0.29 20.70
CA LEU A 298 -10.97 -0.31 20.54
C LEU A 298 -10.46 -1.66 20.04
N LEU A 299 -10.99 -2.75 20.60
CA LEU A 299 -10.69 -4.11 20.15
C LEU A 299 -11.14 -4.31 18.70
N TRP A 300 -12.40 -3.96 18.39
CA TRP A 300 -12.94 -3.98 17.04
C TRP A 300 -12.07 -3.19 16.06
N LYS A 301 -11.74 -1.94 16.38
CA LYS A 301 -10.84 -1.09 15.59
C LYS A 301 -9.47 -1.75 15.38
N GLY A 302 -8.90 -2.39 16.40
CA GLY A 302 -7.66 -3.16 16.32
C GLY A 302 -7.75 -4.31 15.31
N THR A 303 -8.82 -5.12 15.39
CA THR A 303 -9.04 -6.24 14.45
C THR A 303 -9.25 -5.76 13.01
N VAL A 304 -10.02 -4.68 12.80
CA VAL A 304 -10.26 -4.09 11.48
C VAL A 304 -8.95 -3.53 10.91
N SER A 305 -8.16 -2.85 11.74
CA SER A 305 -6.86 -2.30 11.34
C SER A 305 -5.88 -3.39 10.90
N HIS A 306 -5.92 -4.58 11.51
CA HIS A 306 -5.11 -5.72 11.10
C HIS A 306 -5.58 -6.35 9.78
N ARG A 307 -6.89 -6.33 9.50
CA ARG A 307 -7.49 -6.90 8.26
C ARG A 307 -7.31 -5.99 7.04
N MET A 308 -6.86 -4.75 7.19
CA MET A 308 -6.73 -3.78 6.11
C MET A 308 -5.28 -3.58 5.65
N ILE A 309 -4.99 -3.84 4.37
CA ILE A 309 -3.70 -3.46 3.74
C ILE A 309 -3.62 -1.96 3.56
N ARG A 310 -4.69 -1.40 2.97
CA ARG A 310 -4.68 -0.05 2.43
C ARG A 310 -4.46 0.98 3.55
N ARG A 311 -3.35 1.72 3.53
CA ARG A 311 -2.91 2.56 4.67
C ARG A 311 -3.77 3.80 4.84
N ASP A 312 -4.33 4.32 3.75
CA ASP A 312 -5.27 5.44 3.71
C ASP A 312 -6.63 5.04 4.30
N VAL A 313 -7.22 3.94 3.83
CA VAL A 313 -8.47 3.36 4.32
C VAL A 313 -8.38 3.02 5.80
N ARG A 314 -7.30 2.36 6.21
CA ARG A 314 -7.05 2.01 7.62
C ARG A 314 -6.98 3.23 8.53
N ARG A 315 -6.42 4.35 8.06
CA ARG A 315 -6.38 5.61 8.81
C ARG A 315 -7.79 6.18 9.00
N VAL A 316 -8.60 6.21 7.94
CA VAL A 316 -9.96 6.74 8.01
C VAL A 316 -10.83 5.90 8.94
N VAL A 317 -10.80 4.58 8.81
CA VAL A 317 -11.53 3.68 9.73
C VAL A 317 -11.01 3.80 11.16
N GLY A 318 -9.69 4.00 11.31
CA GLY A 318 -9.07 4.33 12.59
C GLY A 318 -9.62 5.62 13.21
N VAL A 319 -9.85 6.67 12.40
CA VAL A 319 -10.50 7.92 12.82
C VAL A 319 -11.95 7.66 13.23
N MET A 320 -12.70 6.85 12.50
CA MET A 320 -14.09 6.51 12.87
C MET A 320 -14.18 5.82 14.23
N GLY A 321 -13.30 4.84 14.49
CA GLY A 321 -13.23 4.21 15.81
C GLY A 321 -12.87 5.20 16.92
N TRP A 322 -11.98 6.18 16.65
CA TRP A 322 -11.66 7.23 17.61
C TRP A 322 -12.81 8.23 17.82
N LEU A 323 -13.59 8.55 16.79
CA LEU A 323 -14.79 9.38 16.93
C LEU A 323 -15.82 8.70 17.84
N MET A 324 -16.05 7.39 17.68
CA MET A 324 -16.98 6.64 18.52
C MET A 324 -16.51 6.58 19.99
N VAL A 325 -15.22 6.30 20.21
CA VAL A 325 -14.64 6.31 21.57
C VAL A 325 -14.69 7.72 22.17
N GLY A 326 -14.32 8.75 21.41
CA GLY A 326 -14.38 10.15 21.86
C GLY A 326 -15.79 10.57 22.25
N TRP A 327 -16.81 10.11 21.51
CA TRP A 327 -18.21 10.37 21.84
C TRP A 327 -18.61 9.70 23.15
N LEU A 328 -18.23 8.43 23.35
CA LEU A 328 -18.50 7.71 24.60
C LEU A 328 -17.79 8.35 25.79
N LEU A 329 -16.58 8.88 25.61
CA LEU A 329 -15.85 9.60 26.64
C LEU A 329 -16.49 10.95 26.97
N LEU A 330 -16.93 11.71 25.97
CA LEU A 330 -17.69 12.95 26.21
C LEU A 330 -19.00 12.65 26.93
N ARG A 331 -19.66 11.53 26.58
CA ARG A 331 -20.86 11.05 27.27
C ARG A 331 -20.57 10.69 28.72
N LEU A 332 -19.48 9.97 28.98
CA LEU A 332 -19.02 9.65 30.34
C LEU A 332 -18.77 10.93 31.15
N PHE A 333 -18.05 11.89 30.59
CA PHE A 333 -17.76 13.17 31.23
C PHE A 333 -19.05 13.94 31.55
N LYS A 334 -20.00 14.04 30.62
CA LYS A 334 -21.29 14.71 30.84
C LYS A 334 -22.02 14.16 32.07
N TYR A 335 -22.08 12.84 32.24
CA TYR A 335 -22.79 12.19 33.35
C TYR A 335 -22.05 12.24 34.70
N GLN A 336 -20.82 12.74 34.74
CA GLN A 336 -20.08 13.02 35.98
C GLN A 336 -20.33 14.43 36.51
N LEU A 337 -20.96 15.31 35.72
CA LEU A 337 -21.30 16.66 36.14
C LEU A 337 -22.51 16.61 37.07
N THR A 338 -22.35 17.10 38.30
CA THR A 338 -23.36 17.07 39.37
C THR A 338 -24.41 18.18 39.27
N ALA A 339 -24.20 19.18 38.41
CA ALA A 339 -25.11 20.31 38.22
C ALA A 339 -25.61 20.41 36.77
N ASP A 340 -26.91 20.68 36.60
CA ASP A 340 -27.56 21.00 35.31
C ASP A 340 -27.20 22.41 34.81
N GLY A 341 -25.90 22.70 34.79
CA GLY A 341 -25.34 23.98 34.38
C GLY A 341 -25.01 24.06 32.88
N LEU A 342 -24.49 25.22 32.49
CA LEU A 342 -24.04 25.53 31.12
C LEU A 342 -23.11 24.45 30.55
N LEU A 343 -22.21 23.89 31.37
CA LEU A 343 -21.26 22.87 30.93
C LEU A 343 -21.95 21.56 30.50
N CYS A 344 -23.01 21.14 31.20
CA CYS A 344 -23.79 19.95 30.84
C CYS A 344 -24.48 20.14 29.46
N ARG A 345 -25.02 21.35 29.23
CA ARG A 345 -25.62 21.75 27.94
C ARG A 345 -24.57 21.82 26.82
N MET A 346 -23.38 22.36 27.07
CA MET A 346 -22.29 22.39 26.10
C MET A 346 -21.79 20.98 25.75
N CYS A 347 -21.73 20.06 26.72
CA CYS A 347 -21.42 18.65 26.44
C CYS A 347 -22.49 17.98 25.56
N TRP A 348 -23.77 18.33 25.76
CA TRP A 348 -24.85 17.87 24.89
C TRP A 348 -24.70 18.38 23.45
N TYR A 349 -24.39 19.66 23.24
CA TYR A 349 -24.07 20.18 21.91
C TYR A 349 -22.84 19.48 21.30
N GLY A 350 -21.84 19.17 22.13
CA GLY A 350 -20.64 18.44 21.73
C GLY A 350 -20.91 17.03 21.16
N TYR A 351 -22.04 16.40 21.46
CA TYR A 351 -22.43 15.13 20.84
C TYR A 351 -22.55 15.25 19.31
N TYR A 352 -22.99 16.40 18.81
CA TYR A 352 -23.14 16.65 17.38
C TYR A 352 -21.81 16.73 16.62
N ILE A 353 -20.69 17.02 17.31
CA ILE A 353 -19.34 16.92 16.72
C ILE A 353 -19.12 15.49 16.23
N PHE A 354 -19.38 14.50 17.09
CA PHE A 354 -19.16 13.09 16.76
C PHE A 354 -20.24 12.54 15.84
N GLN A 355 -21.52 12.82 16.16
CA GLN A 355 -22.66 12.32 15.40
C GLN A 355 -22.62 12.78 13.94
N LEU A 356 -22.25 14.03 13.67
CA LEU A 356 -22.15 14.56 12.30
C LEU A 356 -20.84 14.14 11.60
N ALA A 357 -19.77 13.91 12.35
CA ALA A 357 -18.49 13.46 11.77
C ALA A 357 -18.56 12.03 11.22
N LEU A 358 -19.38 11.15 11.81
CA LEU A 358 -19.47 9.74 11.39
C LEU A 358 -19.93 9.59 9.92
N PRO A 359 -21.07 10.16 9.46
CA PRO A 359 -21.48 10.09 8.05
C PRO A 359 -20.49 10.74 7.10
N VAL A 360 -19.88 11.87 7.49
CA VAL A 360 -18.89 12.58 6.68
C VAL A 360 -17.63 11.75 6.51
N THR A 361 -17.17 11.10 7.57
CA THR A 361 -16.00 10.20 7.53
C THR A 361 -16.29 8.93 6.73
N LEU A 362 -17.51 8.39 6.82
CA LEU A 362 -17.97 7.28 5.98
C LEU A 362 -18.00 7.67 4.49
N LEU A 363 -18.50 8.87 4.16
CA LEU A 363 -18.49 9.39 2.80
C LEU A 363 -17.07 9.58 2.28
N TYR A 364 -16.17 10.09 3.13
CA TYR A 364 -14.76 10.24 2.79
C TYR A 364 -14.11 8.89 2.48
N LEU A 365 -14.39 7.88 3.31
CA LEU A 365 -13.95 6.52 3.08
C LEU A 365 -14.46 5.98 1.74
N ALA A 366 -15.76 6.14 1.45
CA ALA A 366 -16.36 5.69 0.20
C ALA A 366 -15.72 6.38 -1.02
N VAL A 367 -15.34 7.66 -0.91
CA VAL A 367 -14.65 8.40 -1.97
C VAL A 367 -13.21 7.90 -2.17
N ILE A 368 -12.42 7.71 -1.10
CA ILE A 368 -11.03 7.22 -1.23
C ILE A 368 -10.99 5.81 -1.84
N LEU A 369 -11.99 5.00 -1.55
CA LEU A 369 -12.09 3.66 -2.10
C LEU A 369 -12.13 3.69 -3.64
N ASP A 370 -12.73 4.70 -4.26
CA ASP A 370 -12.83 4.86 -5.72
C ASP A 370 -11.46 5.15 -6.40
N HIS A 371 -10.44 5.53 -5.62
CA HIS A 371 -9.12 5.88 -6.12
C HIS A 371 -8.05 4.83 -5.73
N PRO A 372 -7.02 4.61 -6.57
CA PRO A 372 -5.86 3.77 -6.23
C PRO A 372 -5.04 4.36 -5.06
N GLU A 373 -4.35 3.50 -4.32
CA GLU A 373 -3.54 3.95 -3.18
C GLU A 373 -2.46 4.95 -3.58
N GLY A 374 -2.34 6.04 -2.83
CA GLY A 374 -1.28 7.02 -3.03
C GLY A 374 -1.54 8.06 -4.12
N GLU A 375 -2.67 7.95 -4.86
CA GLU A 375 -3.17 9.09 -5.62
C GLU A 375 -3.47 10.24 -4.65
N LYS A 376 -2.64 11.29 -4.71
CA LYS A 376 -2.92 12.52 -3.97
C LYS A 376 -4.16 13.17 -4.59
N LYS A 377 -5.31 13.13 -3.89
CA LYS A 377 -6.38 14.18 -3.88
C LYS A 377 -7.61 13.72 -3.04
N PRO A 378 -8.50 14.64 -2.57
CA PRO A 378 -8.50 16.09 -2.59
C PRO A 378 -8.54 16.68 -1.16
N LEU A 379 -7.39 17.08 -0.61
CA LEU A 379 -7.30 18.01 0.53
C LEU A 379 -6.88 19.41 0.04
N ARG A 380 -7.28 19.78 -1.19
CA ARG A 380 -7.26 21.17 -1.68
C ARG A 380 -8.53 21.85 -1.17
N PRO A 381 -8.49 23.12 -0.74
CA PRO A 381 -8.66 23.47 0.67
C PRO A 381 -10.08 23.41 1.22
N LEU A 382 -11.12 23.08 0.45
CA LEU A 382 -12.45 22.79 0.98
C LEU A 382 -13.08 21.60 0.26
N TRP A 383 -12.97 20.42 0.85
CA TRP A 383 -13.87 19.32 0.49
C TRP A 383 -15.28 19.71 0.97
N PRO A 384 -16.28 19.93 0.08
CA PRO A 384 -17.54 20.55 0.45
C PRO A 384 -18.28 19.87 1.63
N PRO A 385 -18.31 18.52 1.74
CA PRO A 385 -18.90 17.84 2.90
C PRO A 385 -18.23 18.22 4.23
N LEU A 386 -16.91 18.41 4.26
CA LEU A 386 -16.19 18.84 5.46
C LEU A 386 -16.52 20.28 5.85
N ALA A 387 -16.68 21.17 4.88
CA ALA A 387 -17.11 22.55 5.11
C ALA A 387 -18.53 22.60 5.68
N CYS A 388 -19.44 21.83 5.09
CA CYS A 388 -20.82 21.69 5.54
C CYS A 388 -20.90 21.09 6.95
N TYR A 389 -20.05 20.12 7.27
CA TYR A 389 -19.88 19.58 8.61
C TYR A 389 -19.45 20.66 9.61
N ALA A 390 -18.39 21.41 9.30
CA ALA A 390 -17.88 22.45 10.19
C ALA A 390 -18.93 23.54 10.45
N LEU A 391 -19.66 23.97 9.40
CA LEU A 391 -20.75 24.93 9.53
C LEU A 391 -21.92 24.38 10.36
N SER A 392 -22.27 23.10 10.17
CA SER A 392 -23.33 22.44 10.94
C SER A 392 -22.99 22.32 12.42
N VAL A 393 -21.73 21.95 12.73
CA VAL A 393 -21.24 21.91 14.11
C VAL A 393 -21.26 23.30 14.73
N LEU A 394 -20.79 24.31 14.01
CA LEU A 394 -20.82 25.69 14.50
C LEU A 394 -22.25 26.13 14.82
N LEU A 395 -23.21 25.89 13.92
CA LEU A 395 -24.62 26.21 14.13
C LEU A 395 -25.22 25.54 15.37
N VAL A 396 -24.80 24.32 15.70
CA VAL A 396 -25.25 23.63 16.93
C VAL A 396 -24.58 24.22 18.17
N LEU A 397 -23.27 24.45 18.14
CA LEU A 397 -22.52 24.98 19.28
C LEU A 397 -22.92 26.42 19.62
N THR A 398 -23.33 27.22 18.64
CA THR A 398 -23.80 28.60 18.83
C THR A 398 -25.29 28.70 19.15
N ASN A 399 -25.98 27.58 19.40
CA ASN A 399 -27.44 27.57 19.52
C ASN A 399 -27.98 28.54 20.59
N ASP A 400 -27.25 28.77 21.68
CA ASP A 400 -27.66 29.73 22.72
C ASP A 400 -27.79 31.18 22.20
N LEU A 401 -27.15 31.53 21.08
CA LEU A 401 -27.24 32.86 20.47
C LEU A 401 -28.49 33.07 19.60
N HIS A 402 -29.00 32.01 18.98
CA HIS A 402 -30.00 32.13 17.90
C HIS A 402 -31.20 31.17 18.02
N GLN A 403 -31.11 30.12 18.85
CA GLN A 403 -32.15 29.12 19.09
C GLN A 403 -32.79 28.54 17.81
N LEU A 404 -31.96 28.32 16.78
CA LEU A 404 -32.41 27.80 15.48
C LEU A 404 -32.42 26.27 15.47
N VAL A 405 -31.58 25.64 16.28
CA VAL A 405 -31.46 24.17 16.38
C VAL A 405 -32.38 23.67 17.50
N PHE A 406 -32.19 24.17 18.72
CA PHE A 406 -33.05 23.87 19.86
C PHE A 406 -33.69 25.14 20.37
N ARG A 407 -35.02 25.11 20.50
CA ARG A 407 -35.82 26.16 21.11
C ARG A 407 -36.19 25.70 22.52
N PHE A 408 -35.73 26.46 23.50
CA PHE A 408 -35.99 26.19 24.91
C PHE A 408 -37.27 26.90 25.35
N ASP A 409 -38.05 26.24 26.19
CA ASP A 409 -39.16 26.91 26.87
C ASP A 409 -38.60 27.81 27.99
N PRO A 410 -38.95 29.11 28.06
CA PRO A 410 -38.48 30.00 29.12
C PRO A 410 -38.82 29.55 30.54
N ALA A 411 -39.86 28.73 30.71
CA ALA A 411 -40.36 28.26 32.00
C ALA A 411 -40.09 26.77 32.28
N GLY A 412 -39.53 26.03 31.31
CA GLY A 412 -39.30 24.57 31.40
C GLY A 412 -37.84 24.19 31.61
N ASP A 413 -37.60 22.92 31.92
CA ASP A 413 -36.25 22.37 32.02
C ASP A 413 -35.65 22.20 30.61
N TRP A 414 -34.48 22.77 30.36
CA TRP A 414 -33.82 22.69 29.05
C TRP A 414 -33.49 21.25 28.63
N ALA A 415 -33.35 20.31 29.57
CA ALA A 415 -33.01 18.92 29.27
C ALA A 415 -34.19 18.11 28.73
N SER A 416 -35.43 18.48 29.07
CA SER A 416 -36.65 17.73 28.75
C SER A 416 -37.65 18.53 27.90
N ASP A 417 -37.74 19.84 28.13
CA ASP A 417 -38.71 20.77 27.55
C ASP A 417 -38.08 21.65 26.47
N TYR A 418 -37.72 21.00 25.36
CA TYR A 418 -37.22 21.68 24.16
C TYR A 418 -37.93 21.20 22.90
N ARG A 419 -37.94 22.06 21.88
CA ARG A 419 -38.47 21.77 20.54
C ARG A 419 -37.37 21.87 19.48
N TYR A 420 -37.44 21.01 18.48
CA TYR A 420 -36.53 21.05 17.34
C TYR A 420 -36.89 22.21 16.39
N GLY A 421 -35.96 23.15 16.21
CA GLY A 421 -36.10 24.27 15.29
C GLY A 421 -35.74 23.92 13.84
N PRO A 422 -35.89 24.86 12.88
CA PRO A 422 -35.59 24.61 11.47
C PRO A 422 -34.12 24.28 11.20
N GLY A 423 -33.19 24.85 11.98
CA GLY A 423 -31.76 24.57 11.88
C GLY A 423 -31.42 23.12 12.19
N TYR A 424 -32.12 22.50 13.16
CA TYR A 424 -31.95 21.08 13.47
C TYR A 424 -32.29 20.19 12.28
N TRP A 425 -33.46 20.43 11.66
CA TRP A 425 -33.88 19.67 10.48
C TRP A 425 -32.95 19.85 9.29
N GLY A 426 -32.41 21.05 9.09
CA GLY A 426 -31.39 21.32 8.07
C GLY A 426 -30.10 20.50 8.29
N VAL A 427 -29.59 20.49 9.52
CA VAL A 427 -28.38 19.72 9.90
C VAL A 427 -28.62 18.21 9.76
N MET A 428 -29.77 17.70 10.22
CA MET A 428 -30.13 16.28 10.08
C MET A 428 -30.31 15.87 8.61
N ALA A 429 -30.97 16.70 7.79
CA ALA A 429 -31.14 16.42 6.36
C ALA A 429 -29.80 16.35 5.63
N LEU A 430 -28.88 17.26 5.93
CA LEU A 430 -27.52 17.26 5.37
C LEU A 430 -26.72 16.02 5.81
N SER A 431 -26.81 15.65 7.08
CA SER A 431 -26.19 14.43 7.62
C SER A 431 -26.74 13.17 6.94
N LEU A 432 -28.06 13.08 6.75
CA LEU A 432 -28.73 12.00 6.04
C LEU A 432 -28.30 11.94 4.57
N LEU A 433 -28.14 13.10 3.90
CA LEU A 433 -27.63 13.16 2.53
C LEU A 433 -26.21 12.60 2.42
N PHE A 434 -25.32 12.91 3.37
CA PHE A 434 -23.96 12.35 3.39
C PHE A 434 -23.97 10.84 3.63
N LEU A 435 -24.80 10.36 4.56
CA LEU A 435 -24.97 8.94 4.81
C LEU A 435 -25.49 8.22 3.56
N ALA A 436 -26.54 8.75 2.92
CA ALA A 436 -27.14 8.18 1.72
C ALA A 436 -26.13 8.13 0.55
N CYS A 437 -25.39 9.23 0.32
CA CYS A 437 -24.33 9.26 -0.70
C CYS A 437 -23.24 8.22 -0.42
N ALA A 438 -22.84 8.04 0.84
CA ALA A 438 -21.80 7.09 1.21
C ALA A 438 -22.26 5.64 1.02
N VAL A 439 -23.47 5.32 1.50
CA VAL A 439 -24.09 3.99 1.33
C VAL A 439 -24.30 3.69 -0.16
N TRP A 440 -24.79 4.65 -0.94
CA TRP A 440 -24.95 4.50 -2.40
C TRP A 440 -23.63 4.15 -3.09
N LYS A 441 -22.55 4.88 -2.79
CA LYS A 441 -21.20 4.60 -3.34
C LYS A 441 -20.72 3.19 -2.96
N LEU A 442 -20.88 2.80 -1.70
CA LEU A 442 -20.50 1.48 -1.22
C LEU A 442 -21.31 0.35 -1.90
N LEU A 443 -22.62 0.55 -2.08
CA LEU A 443 -23.49 -0.39 -2.78
C LEU A 443 -23.16 -0.51 -4.27
N HIS A 444 -22.92 0.63 -4.93
CA HIS A 444 -22.56 0.65 -6.35
C HIS A 444 -21.28 -0.16 -6.60
N ARG A 445 -20.31 -0.09 -5.69
CA ARG A 445 -19.11 -0.92 -5.73
C ARG A 445 -19.40 -2.39 -5.42
N GLY A 446 -20.22 -2.64 -4.40
CA GLY A 446 -20.63 -3.98 -3.95
C GLY A 446 -21.56 -4.73 -4.90
N ARG A 447 -22.01 -4.13 -6.01
CA ARG A 447 -22.98 -4.73 -6.95
C ARG A 447 -22.52 -6.02 -7.61
N TYR A 448 -21.20 -6.21 -7.72
CA TYR A 448 -20.60 -7.42 -8.30
C TYR A 448 -20.31 -8.51 -7.26
N SER A 449 -20.67 -8.30 -5.99
CA SER A 449 -20.55 -9.35 -4.97
C SER A 449 -21.51 -10.49 -5.30
N PRO A 450 -21.03 -11.73 -5.48
CA PRO A 450 -21.85 -12.87 -5.87
C PRO A 450 -22.84 -13.32 -4.77
N TYR A 451 -22.70 -12.81 -3.54
CA TYR A 451 -23.52 -13.17 -2.39
C TYR A 451 -24.61 -12.13 -2.11
N TRP A 452 -25.87 -12.49 -2.30
CA TRP A 452 -27.02 -11.59 -2.08
C TRP A 452 -27.14 -11.12 -0.62
N ALA A 453 -26.91 -12.02 0.35
CA ALA A 453 -26.95 -11.72 1.78
C ALA A 453 -25.90 -10.67 2.18
N GLY A 454 -24.75 -10.64 1.49
CA GLY A 454 -23.72 -9.61 1.69
C GLY A 454 -24.23 -8.19 1.42
N ARG A 455 -25.22 -8.01 0.54
CA ARG A 455 -25.79 -6.69 0.24
C ARG A 455 -26.83 -6.24 1.26
N VAL A 456 -27.61 -7.18 1.80
CA VAL A 456 -28.78 -6.87 2.63
C VAL A 456 -28.39 -6.59 4.09
N VAL A 457 -27.41 -7.31 4.65
CA VAL A 457 -27.08 -7.18 6.08
C VAL A 457 -26.56 -5.78 6.46
N PRO A 458 -25.64 -5.13 5.72
CA PRO A 458 -25.24 -3.75 6.04
C PRO A 458 -26.42 -2.77 5.91
N LEU A 459 -27.29 -2.98 4.91
CA LEU A 459 -28.48 -2.15 4.75
C LEU A 459 -29.46 -2.30 5.91
N LEU A 460 -29.61 -3.51 6.45
CA LEU A 460 -30.42 -3.77 7.64
C LEU A 460 -29.94 -2.91 8.83
N PHE A 461 -28.63 -2.86 9.09
CA PHE A 461 -28.08 -2.04 10.17
C PHE A 461 -28.22 -0.53 9.90
N CYS A 462 -28.08 -0.08 8.64
CA CYS A 462 -28.40 1.29 8.27
C CYS A 462 -29.86 1.65 8.50
N VAL A 463 -30.79 0.79 8.07
CA VAL A 463 -32.24 1.00 8.27
C VAL A 463 -32.57 0.98 9.76
N GLY A 464 -32.00 0.04 10.52
CA GLY A 464 -32.12 -0.02 11.98
C GLY A 464 -31.65 1.26 12.67
N LEU A 465 -30.52 1.83 12.24
CA LEU A 465 -30.01 3.11 12.73
C LEU A 465 -30.99 4.26 12.45
N LEU A 466 -31.52 4.35 11.23
CA LEU A 466 -32.48 5.40 10.85
C LEU A 466 -33.82 5.25 11.59
N ALA A 467 -34.31 4.02 11.75
CA ALA A 467 -35.50 3.72 12.52
C ALA A 467 -35.32 4.11 13.99
N TYR A 468 -34.17 3.78 14.58
CA TYR A 468 -33.82 4.15 15.95
C TYR A 468 -33.79 5.67 16.16
N ILE A 469 -33.07 6.41 15.29
CA ILE A 469 -33.01 7.88 15.37
C ILE A 469 -34.41 8.49 15.22
N THR A 470 -35.23 7.97 14.30
CA THR A 470 -36.60 8.45 14.09
C THR A 470 -37.48 8.21 15.31
N ALA A 471 -37.38 7.01 15.92
CA ALA A 471 -38.09 6.66 17.15
C ALA A 471 -37.66 7.55 18.33
N TYR A 472 -36.37 7.86 18.43
CA TYR A 472 -35.83 8.77 19.44
C TYR A 472 -36.39 10.20 19.29
N ILE A 473 -36.38 10.75 18.07
CA ILE A 473 -36.95 12.10 17.79
C ILE A 473 -38.45 12.14 18.07
N ARG A 474 -39.18 11.05 17.80
CA ARG A 474 -40.62 10.88 18.06
C ARG A 474 -40.94 10.63 19.55
N ARG A 475 -39.94 10.61 20.43
CA ARG A 475 -40.07 10.32 21.87
C ARG A 475 -40.78 8.99 22.15
N VAL A 476 -40.56 7.97 21.32
CA VAL A 476 -41.09 6.61 21.56
C VAL A 476 -40.41 6.05 22.83
N PRO A 477 -41.14 5.56 23.85
CA PRO A 477 -40.58 5.22 25.16
C PRO A 477 -39.34 4.32 25.09
N LEU A 478 -39.39 3.24 24.31
CA LEU A 478 -38.27 2.29 24.15
C LEU A 478 -36.99 2.97 23.63
N ALA A 479 -37.11 3.87 22.64
CA ALA A 479 -35.96 4.53 22.05
C ALA A 479 -35.51 5.73 22.89
N TRP A 480 -36.44 6.52 23.40
CA TRP A 480 -36.19 7.71 24.20
C TRP A 480 -35.51 7.40 25.53
N GLU A 481 -35.92 6.30 26.18
CA GLU A 481 -35.29 5.86 27.43
C GLU A 481 -33.94 5.16 27.20
N SER A 482 -33.63 4.74 25.98
CA SER A 482 -32.36 4.08 25.67
C SER A 482 -31.23 5.09 25.44
N ASP A 483 -29.98 4.66 25.64
CA ASP A 483 -28.83 5.55 25.40
C ASP A 483 -28.55 5.74 23.90
N LEU A 484 -28.81 6.96 23.41
CA LEU A 484 -28.58 7.37 22.03
C LEU A 484 -27.14 7.12 21.56
N THR A 485 -26.15 7.47 22.37
CA THR A 485 -24.73 7.39 22.01
C THR A 485 -24.30 5.93 21.86
N VAL A 486 -24.66 5.11 22.84
CA VAL A 486 -24.36 3.66 22.84
C VAL A 486 -24.97 2.97 21.64
N ASN A 487 -26.27 3.17 21.40
CA ASN A 487 -26.97 2.49 20.31
C ASN A 487 -26.46 2.90 18.93
N ILE A 488 -26.20 4.20 18.71
CA ILE A 488 -25.62 4.67 17.44
C ILE A 488 -24.23 4.09 17.23
N CYS A 489 -23.38 4.06 18.27
CA CYS A 489 -22.05 3.46 18.19
C CYS A 489 -22.11 1.96 17.88
N VAL A 490 -22.95 1.19 18.57
CA VAL A 490 -23.12 -0.25 18.33
C VAL A 490 -23.61 -0.52 16.91
N LEU A 491 -24.69 0.14 16.48
CA LEU A 491 -25.25 -0.04 15.13
C LEU A 491 -24.25 0.40 14.05
N SER A 492 -23.47 1.45 14.29
CA SER A 492 -22.41 1.89 13.38
C SER A 492 -21.29 0.85 13.28
N ALA A 493 -20.81 0.30 14.40
CA ALA A 493 -19.79 -0.77 14.38
C ALA A 493 -20.29 -2.01 13.63
N LEU A 494 -21.54 -2.42 13.87
CA LEU A 494 -22.18 -3.55 13.20
C LEU A 494 -22.38 -3.29 11.70
N PHE A 495 -22.80 -2.09 11.32
CA PHE A 495 -22.85 -1.65 9.93
C PHE A 495 -21.48 -1.77 9.26
N PHE A 496 -20.42 -1.27 9.91
CA PHE A 496 -19.07 -1.36 9.36
C PHE A 496 -18.58 -2.80 9.24
N GLU A 497 -18.74 -3.60 10.28
CA GLU A 497 -18.31 -5.00 10.30
C GLU A 497 -19.02 -5.80 9.20
N SER A 498 -20.33 -5.62 9.07
CA SER A 498 -21.10 -6.24 8.00
C SER A 498 -20.67 -5.73 6.61
N ALA A 499 -20.38 -4.44 6.44
CA ALA A 499 -19.88 -3.88 5.18
C ALA A 499 -18.50 -4.44 4.79
N LEU A 500 -17.64 -4.74 5.78
CA LEU A 500 -16.35 -5.41 5.56
C LEU A 500 -16.54 -6.87 5.12
N HIS A 501 -17.41 -7.62 5.81
CA HIS A 501 -17.74 -8.99 5.43
C HIS A 501 -18.43 -9.11 4.07
N ALA A 502 -19.26 -8.11 3.71
CA ALA A 502 -19.92 -8.00 2.43
C ALA A 502 -18.96 -7.72 1.25
N GLY A 503 -17.74 -7.26 1.54
CA GLY A 503 -16.76 -6.84 0.55
C GLY A 503 -17.01 -5.43 -0.02
N PHE A 504 -17.84 -4.61 0.61
CA PHE A 504 -18.01 -3.19 0.22
C PHE A 504 -16.73 -2.40 0.44
N ILE A 505 -16.01 -2.75 1.51
CA ILE A 505 -14.69 -2.23 1.83
C ILE A 505 -13.71 -3.41 1.66
N PRO A 506 -12.69 -3.30 0.80
CA PRO A 506 -11.76 -4.39 0.53
C PRO A 506 -10.96 -4.73 1.81
N VAL A 507 -11.06 -5.98 2.25
CA VAL A 507 -10.35 -6.55 3.40
C VAL A 507 -9.61 -7.82 3.01
N ASN A 508 -8.51 -8.08 3.71
CA ASN A 508 -7.66 -9.25 3.50
C ASN A 508 -8.24 -10.52 4.14
N LEU A 509 -9.36 -11.02 3.64
CA LEU A 509 -9.93 -12.27 4.15
C LEU A 509 -9.52 -13.51 3.32
N GLN A 510 -9.05 -13.33 2.07
CA GLN A 510 -8.82 -14.45 1.14
C GLN A 510 -7.38 -14.60 0.63
N TYR A 511 -6.39 -13.91 1.21
CA TYR A 511 -5.00 -13.96 0.72
C TYR A 511 -4.45 -15.39 0.73
N GLN A 512 -4.82 -16.21 1.73
CA GLN A 512 -4.42 -17.62 1.75
C GLN A 512 -4.93 -18.39 0.53
N ARG A 513 -6.18 -18.18 0.11
CA ARG A 513 -6.75 -18.82 -1.09
C ARG A 513 -6.09 -18.31 -2.36
N LEU A 514 -5.92 -16.99 -2.48
CA LEU A 514 -5.21 -16.34 -3.60
C LEU A 514 -3.77 -16.86 -3.71
N PHE A 515 -3.04 -16.86 -2.59
CA PHE A 515 -1.66 -17.34 -2.48
C PHE A 515 -1.55 -18.82 -2.83
N THR A 516 -2.48 -19.67 -2.38
CA THR A 516 -2.49 -21.09 -2.79
C THR A 516 -2.78 -21.27 -4.28
N ALA A 517 -3.55 -20.36 -4.89
CA ALA A 517 -3.93 -20.41 -6.29
C ALA A 517 -2.95 -19.69 -7.24
N THR A 518 -1.90 -19.02 -6.73
CA THR A 518 -0.94 -18.34 -7.60
C THR A 518 -0.21 -19.35 -8.49
N PRO A 519 -0.04 -19.05 -9.79
CA PRO A 519 0.69 -19.92 -10.71
C PRO A 519 2.21 -19.89 -10.43
N ILE A 520 2.70 -18.85 -9.75
CA ILE A 520 4.09 -18.71 -9.35
C ILE A 520 4.34 -19.61 -8.15
N GLY A 521 5.43 -20.40 -8.20
CA GLY A 521 5.91 -21.18 -7.07
C GLY A 521 6.41 -20.27 -5.95
N LEU A 522 5.54 -19.83 -5.06
CA LEU A 522 5.89 -19.02 -3.88
C LEU A 522 5.68 -19.80 -2.58
N THR A 523 6.58 -19.60 -1.62
CA THR A 523 6.54 -20.19 -0.28
C THR A 523 6.99 -19.17 0.76
N LEU A 524 6.20 -18.96 1.82
CA LEU A 524 6.58 -18.16 2.99
C LEU A 524 7.07 -19.10 4.09
N LEU A 525 8.26 -18.81 4.61
CA LEU A 525 8.90 -19.57 5.68
C LEU A 525 9.01 -18.70 6.94
N ASP A 526 8.81 -19.29 8.11
CA ASP A 526 9.11 -18.65 9.40
C ASP A 526 10.63 -18.55 9.65
N GLU A 527 11.02 -17.89 10.75
CA GLU A 527 12.43 -17.78 11.16
C GLU A 527 13.11 -19.13 11.41
N GLN A 528 12.34 -20.21 11.64
CA GLN A 528 12.85 -21.56 11.85
C GLN A 528 12.80 -22.43 10.57
N GLY A 529 12.44 -21.85 9.43
CA GLY A 529 12.36 -22.52 8.13
C GLY A 529 11.12 -23.41 7.94
N ARG A 530 10.06 -23.24 8.75
CA ARG A 530 8.79 -23.94 8.57
C ARG A 530 7.89 -23.17 7.61
N THR A 531 7.18 -23.90 6.75
CA THR A 531 6.27 -23.31 5.78
C THR A 531 4.99 -22.79 6.45
N VAL A 532 4.75 -21.49 6.32
CA VAL A 532 3.54 -20.80 6.80
C VAL A 532 2.48 -20.77 5.70
N LEU A 533 2.88 -20.42 4.48
CA LEU A 533 2.02 -20.39 3.30
C LEU A 533 2.78 -20.92 2.09
N SER A 534 2.13 -21.70 1.24
CA SER A 534 2.70 -22.20 -0.02
C SER A 534 1.67 -22.15 -1.14
N SER A 535 2.12 -21.75 -2.33
CA SER A 535 1.37 -21.90 -3.57
C SER A 535 1.24 -23.38 -3.95
N ARG A 536 0.18 -23.75 -4.70
CA ARG A 536 -0.04 -25.13 -5.15
C ARG A 536 1.10 -25.68 -6.00
N GLY A 537 1.75 -24.81 -6.80
CA GLY A 537 2.85 -25.19 -7.69
C GLY A 537 4.23 -25.22 -7.03
N ALA A 538 4.37 -24.80 -5.77
CA ALA A 538 5.66 -24.76 -5.10
C ALA A 538 5.97 -26.07 -4.35
N PRO A 539 6.95 -26.87 -4.80
CA PRO A 539 7.40 -28.04 -4.07
C PRO A 539 8.06 -27.64 -2.74
N PRO A 540 7.89 -28.44 -1.66
CA PRO A 540 8.29 -28.07 -0.31
C PRO A 540 9.79 -27.76 -0.23
N VAL A 541 10.14 -26.76 0.58
CA VAL A 541 11.52 -26.36 0.86
C VAL A 541 12.03 -27.20 2.03
N SER A 542 13.04 -28.04 1.79
CA SER A 542 13.65 -28.84 2.85
C SER A 542 14.52 -27.98 3.77
N ARG A 543 14.81 -28.46 4.99
CA ARG A 543 15.71 -27.77 5.93
C ARG A 543 17.11 -27.53 5.37
N SER A 544 17.62 -28.42 4.52
CA SER A 544 18.95 -28.25 3.91
C SER A 544 18.96 -27.12 2.87
N ILE A 545 17.92 -27.02 2.06
CA ILE A 545 17.74 -25.92 1.09
C ILE A 545 17.56 -24.60 1.85
N TRP A 546 16.71 -24.58 2.87
CA TRP A 546 16.53 -23.39 3.72
C TRP A 546 17.85 -22.91 4.33
N ARG A 547 18.67 -23.79 4.91
CA ARG A 547 19.99 -23.38 5.46
C ARG A 547 20.89 -22.74 4.41
N ARG A 548 20.91 -23.29 3.19
CA ARG A 548 21.73 -22.76 2.08
C ARG A 548 21.25 -21.37 1.64
N ILE A 549 19.93 -21.19 1.51
CA ILE A 549 19.32 -19.90 1.20
C ILE A 549 19.59 -18.88 2.32
N SER A 550 19.50 -19.30 3.59
CA SER A 550 19.78 -18.43 4.74
C SER A 550 21.24 -17.99 4.83
N MET A 551 22.17 -18.81 4.33
CA MET A 551 23.60 -18.47 4.32
C MET A 551 23.95 -17.44 3.23
N ASP A 552 23.31 -17.53 2.07
CA ASP A 552 23.51 -16.61 0.95
C ASP A 552 22.16 -16.30 0.27
N MET A 553 21.47 -15.32 0.85
CA MET A 553 20.14 -14.90 0.39
C MET A 553 20.20 -13.93 -0.79
N ALA A 554 21.38 -13.36 -1.08
CA ALA A 554 21.57 -12.41 -2.17
C ALA A 554 21.67 -13.11 -3.53
N HIS A 555 22.19 -14.35 -3.56
CA HIS A 555 22.36 -15.12 -4.78
C HIS A 555 21.26 -16.19 -4.93
N PRO A 556 20.70 -16.35 -6.13
CA PRO A 556 19.69 -17.37 -6.36
C PRO A 556 20.30 -18.76 -6.29
N LEU A 557 19.64 -19.67 -5.59
CA LEU A 557 20.07 -21.05 -5.39
C LEU A 557 19.46 -21.96 -6.46
N LEU A 558 20.29 -22.64 -7.27
CA LEU A 558 19.82 -23.72 -8.13
C LEU A 558 19.32 -24.91 -7.28
N ARG A 559 18.04 -25.23 -7.43
CA ARG A 559 17.39 -26.39 -6.79
C ARG A 559 17.69 -27.67 -7.57
N ASP A 560 17.53 -27.59 -8.89
CA ASP A 560 17.81 -28.65 -9.88
C ASP A 560 18.33 -28.00 -11.17
N SER A 561 18.46 -28.76 -12.27
CA SER A 561 18.98 -28.25 -13.55
C SER A 561 18.15 -27.11 -14.14
N ASP A 562 16.86 -27.08 -13.83
CA ASP A 562 15.88 -26.23 -14.52
C ASP A 562 15.14 -25.28 -13.57
N THR A 563 15.37 -25.35 -12.25
CA THR A 563 14.64 -24.56 -11.26
C THR A 563 15.61 -23.78 -10.38
N GLN A 564 15.40 -22.47 -10.32
CA GLN A 564 16.17 -21.55 -9.50
C GLN A 564 15.30 -20.97 -8.37
N LEU A 565 15.84 -20.92 -7.16
CA LEU A 565 15.18 -20.39 -5.97
C LEU A 565 15.76 -19.02 -5.63
N HIS A 566 14.88 -18.05 -5.48
CA HIS A 566 15.21 -16.73 -5.00
C HIS A 566 14.56 -16.50 -3.64
N ALA A 567 15.18 -15.67 -2.80
CA ALA A 567 14.66 -15.40 -1.47
C ALA A 567 14.81 -13.94 -1.08
N VAL A 568 13.86 -13.45 -0.29
CA VAL A 568 13.86 -12.09 0.26
C VAL A 568 13.44 -12.14 1.74
N PRO A 569 14.09 -11.37 2.62
CA PRO A 569 13.71 -11.35 4.02
C PRO A 569 12.41 -10.58 4.21
N ILE A 570 11.57 -11.08 5.11
CA ILE A 570 10.34 -10.41 5.56
C ILE A 570 10.32 -10.39 7.09
N HIS A 571 9.53 -9.51 7.69
CA HIS A 571 9.37 -9.52 9.14
C HIS A 571 8.77 -10.86 9.60
N GLY A 572 9.52 -11.59 10.44
CA GLY A 572 9.14 -12.91 10.95
C GLY A 572 9.54 -14.11 10.06
N GLY A 573 10.40 -13.92 9.05
CA GLY A 573 10.92 -15.02 8.24
C GLY A 573 11.44 -14.61 6.86
N MET A 574 11.11 -15.39 5.83
CA MET A 574 11.51 -15.12 4.44
C MET A 574 10.44 -15.54 3.43
N ALA A 575 10.40 -14.86 2.28
CA ALA A 575 9.64 -15.28 1.12
C ALA A 575 10.58 -15.90 0.09
N VAL A 576 10.27 -17.12 -0.36
CA VAL A 576 11.04 -17.86 -1.36
C VAL A 576 10.17 -18.03 -2.60
N TRP A 577 10.68 -17.68 -3.77
CA TRP A 577 10.00 -17.95 -5.04
C TRP A 577 10.88 -18.74 -6.00
N GLN A 578 10.23 -19.47 -6.90
CA GLN A 578 10.88 -20.38 -7.83
C GLN A 578 10.74 -19.84 -9.25
N GLU A 579 11.82 -19.90 -10.01
CA GLU A 579 11.90 -19.53 -11.42
C GLU A 579 12.24 -20.77 -12.24
N ASP A 580 11.44 -21.01 -13.28
CA ASP A 580 11.60 -22.14 -14.21
C ASP A 580 12.46 -21.71 -15.41
N LEU A 581 13.65 -22.30 -15.50
CA LEU A 581 14.65 -22.12 -16.54
C LEU A 581 14.59 -23.21 -17.63
N SER A 582 13.62 -24.13 -17.57
CA SER A 582 13.52 -25.27 -18.51
C SER A 582 13.47 -24.85 -19.97
N GLN A 583 12.72 -23.79 -20.29
CA GLN A 583 12.63 -23.24 -21.64
C GLN A 583 13.97 -22.66 -22.10
N LEU A 584 14.65 -21.92 -21.22
CA LEU A 584 15.93 -21.29 -21.51
C LEU A 584 17.03 -22.34 -21.72
N ASN A 585 17.08 -23.36 -20.86
CA ASN A 585 17.99 -24.48 -20.99
C ASN A 585 17.70 -25.33 -22.24
N ARG A 586 16.43 -25.48 -22.63
CA ARG A 586 16.08 -26.14 -23.90
C ARG A 586 16.57 -25.35 -25.09
N LEU A 587 16.31 -24.04 -25.13
CA LEU A 587 16.77 -23.17 -26.22
C LEU A 587 18.31 -23.18 -26.32
N ARG A 588 19.00 -23.14 -25.18
CA ARG A 588 20.46 -23.26 -25.12
C ARG A 588 20.95 -24.56 -25.77
N ARG A 589 20.31 -25.68 -25.47
CA ARG A 589 20.64 -26.99 -26.09
C ARG A 589 20.35 -27.00 -27.59
N GLU A 590 19.25 -26.40 -28.03
CA GLU A 590 18.91 -26.29 -29.46
C GLU A 590 19.92 -25.42 -30.21
N ILE A 591 20.32 -24.28 -29.65
CA ILE A 591 21.37 -23.41 -30.24
C ILE A 591 22.68 -24.17 -30.35
N GLN A 592 23.11 -24.89 -29.31
CA GLN A 592 24.32 -25.70 -29.34
C GLN A 592 24.26 -26.77 -30.44
N ALA A 593 23.11 -27.41 -30.63
CA ALA A 593 22.92 -28.41 -31.69
C ALA A 593 22.95 -27.78 -33.09
N VAL A 594 22.34 -26.61 -33.28
CA VAL A 594 22.38 -25.87 -34.55
C VAL A 594 23.79 -25.40 -34.87
N GLN A 595 24.51 -24.86 -33.87
CA GLN A 595 25.89 -24.42 -34.03
C GLN A 595 26.79 -25.58 -34.50
N ALA A 596 26.68 -26.75 -33.85
CA ALA A 596 27.43 -27.95 -34.25
C ALA A 596 27.11 -28.40 -35.69
N ARG A 597 25.84 -28.32 -36.14
CA ARG A 597 25.46 -28.63 -37.53
C ARG A 597 26.03 -27.60 -38.51
N LEU A 598 26.02 -26.33 -38.16
CA LEU A 598 26.52 -25.25 -39.02
C LEU A 598 28.05 -25.36 -39.19
N GLU A 599 28.77 -25.67 -38.11
CA GLU A 599 30.21 -25.92 -38.14
C GLU A 599 30.55 -27.09 -39.07
N ALA A 600 29.79 -28.19 -39.01
CA ALA A 600 29.96 -29.33 -39.92
C ALA A 600 29.66 -28.97 -41.39
N ALA A 601 28.58 -28.24 -41.67
CA ALA A 601 28.24 -27.81 -43.03
C ALA A 601 29.28 -26.85 -43.63
N ASN A 602 29.80 -25.91 -42.83
CA ASN A 602 30.85 -25.00 -43.26
C ASN A 602 32.17 -25.73 -43.56
N ALA A 603 32.48 -26.81 -42.84
CA ALA A 603 33.64 -27.64 -43.14
C ALA A 603 33.50 -28.32 -44.53
N LEU A 604 32.33 -28.90 -44.82
CA LEU A 604 32.04 -29.51 -46.12
C LEU A 604 32.10 -28.51 -47.28
N LEU A 605 31.52 -27.32 -47.11
CA LEU A 605 31.55 -26.28 -48.15
C LEU A 605 32.97 -25.80 -48.48
N ARG A 606 33.86 -25.77 -47.48
CA ARG A 606 35.28 -25.45 -47.71
C ARG A 606 35.96 -26.51 -48.56
N GLU A 607 35.73 -27.79 -48.25
CA GLU A 607 36.29 -28.89 -49.05
C GLU A 607 35.78 -28.86 -50.50
N GLU A 608 34.48 -28.64 -50.71
CA GLU A 608 33.90 -28.53 -52.06
C GLU A 608 34.52 -27.37 -52.85
N GLY A 609 34.69 -26.21 -52.22
CA GLY A 609 35.32 -25.04 -52.83
C GLY A 609 36.77 -25.29 -53.28
N ASP A 610 37.55 -26.02 -52.49
CA ASP A 610 38.94 -26.33 -52.81
C ASP A 610 39.05 -27.34 -53.97
N VAL A 611 38.16 -28.32 -54.05
CA VAL A 611 38.09 -29.26 -55.17
C VAL A 611 37.76 -28.53 -56.48
N LYS A 612 36.79 -27.61 -56.46
CA LYS A 612 36.38 -26.86 -57.66
C LYS A 612 37.50 -25.98 -58.24
N LYS A 613 38.31 -25.35 -57.38
CA LYS A 613 39.47 -24.56 -57.81
C LYS A 613 40.51 -25.41 -58.57
N ARG A 614 40.80 -26.61 -58.08
CA ARG A 614 41.77 -27.52 -58.72
C ARG A 614 41.32 -27.94 -60.11
N LEU A 615 40.03 -28.20 -60.29
CA LEU A 615 39.46 -28.59 -61.59
C LEU A 615 39.61 -27.49 -62.65
N LEU A 616 39.24 -26.26 -62.30
CA LEU A 616 39.32 -25.10 -63.22
C LEU A 616 40.76 -24.82 -63.68
N ALA A 617 41.74 -24.97 -62.80
CA ALA A 617 43.15 -24.80 -63.15
C ALA A 617 43.64 -25.84 -64.16
N ALA A 618 43.18 -27.10 -64.05
CA ALA A 618 43.56 -28.17 -64.96
C ALA A 618 42.94 -27.99 -66.36
N GLU A 619 41.67 -27.57 -66.44
CA GLU A 619 40.99 -27.32 -67.73
C GLU A 619 41.64 -26.19 -68.53
N THR A 620 42.04 -25.10 -67.86
CA THR A 620 42.68 -23.95 -68.50
C THR A 620 44.02 -24.35 -69.15
N ASN A 621 44.85 -25.12 -68.46
CA ASN A 621 46.13 -25.59 -69.00
C ASN A 621 45.97 -26.46 -70.26
N ARG A 622 44.95 -27.34 -70.28
CA ARG A 622 44.72 -28.23 -71.42
C ARG A 622 44.38 -27.48 -72.70
N THR A 623 43.48 -26.49 -72.61
CA THR A 623 43.07 -25.71 -73.79
C THR A 623 44.20 -24.89 -74.42
N MET A 624 45.23 -24.51 -73.65
CA MET A 624 46.38 -23.76 -74.16
C MET A 624 47.29 -24.61 -75.05
N PHE A 625 47.55 -25.87 -74.67
CA PHE A 625 48.38 -26.77 -75.48
C PHE A 625 47.72 -27.14 -76.82
N GLU A 626 46.41 -27.38 -76.82
CA GLU A 626 45.64 -27.71 -78.04
C GLU A 626 45.62 -26.56 -79.08
N GLN A 627 45.93 -25.32 -78.69
CA GLN A 627 46.05 -24.18 -79.62
C GLN A 627 47.44 -24.07 -80.25
N LEU A 628 48.50 -24.41 -79.53
CA LEU A 628 49.88 -24.42 -80.04
C LEU A 628 50.07 -25.48 -81.12
N ASP A 629 49.58 -26.71 -80.87
CA ASP A 629 49.76 -27.84 -81.79
C ASP A 629 49.17 -27.55 -83.19
N ARG A 630 48.01 -26.89 -83.23
CA ARG A 630 47.32 -26.56 -84.49
C ARG A 630 48.07 -25.55 -85.35
N ASP A 631 48.81 -24.61 -84.75
CA ASP A 631 49.51 -23.55 -85.48
C ASP A 631 50.83 -24.04 -86.12
N MET A 632 51.45 -25.06 -85.51
CA MET A 632 52.78 -25.54 -85.92
C MET A 632 52.77 -26.76 -86.85
N GLU A 633 51.61 -27.40 -87.02
CA GLU A 633 51.47 -28.69 -87.69
C GLU A 633 51.97 -28.69 -89.16
N ARG A 634 51.68 -27.64 -89.94
CA ARG A 634 52.13 -27.54 -91.34
C ARG A 634 53.65 -27.46 -91.49
N ARG A 635 54.34 -26.70 -90.63
CA ARG A 635 55.79 -26.48 -90.74
C ARG A 635 56.59 -27.71 -90.30
N ILE A 636 56.09 -28.43 -89.28
CA ILE A 636 56.66 -29.72 -88.84
C ILE A 636 56.51 -30.79 -89.94
N GLN A 637 55.35 -30.85 -90.61
CA GLN A 637 55.15 -31.79 -91.72
C GLN A 637 56.10 -31.53 -92.89
N THR A 638 56.35 -30.26 -93.26
CA THR A 638 57.32 -29.91 -94.30
C THR A 638 58.76 -30.27 -93.88
N LEU A 639 59.13 -30.04 -92.61
CA LEU A 639 60.42 -30.45 -92.07
C LEU A 639 60.61 -31.98 -92.15
N GLY A 640 59.57 -32.75 -91.80
CA GLY A 640 59.59 -34.22 -91.89
C GLY A 640 59.91 -34.72 -93.29
N ARG A 641 59.27 -34.14 -94.33
CA ARG A 641 59.54 -34.49 -95.73
C ARG A 641 60.97 -34.12 -96.17
N LEU A 642 61.51 -32.99 -95.70
CA LEU A 642 62.88 -32.58 -96.00
C LEU A 642 63.92 -33.51 -95.34
N ILE A 643 63.66 -33.96 -94.11
CA ILE A 643 64.50 -34.93 -93.41
C ILE A 643 64.47 -36.30 -94.10
N GLU A 644 63.30 -36.74 -94.58
CA GLU A 644 63.16 -37.99 -95.33
C GLU A 644 63.90 -37.96 -96.68
N ALA A 645 64.00 -36.79 -97.34
CA ALA A 645 64.71 -36.62 -98.61
C ALA A 645 66.25 -36.48 -98.47
N LEU A 646 66.76 -36.34 -97.24
CA LEU A 646 68.19 -36.15 -96.95
C LEU A 646 69.14 -37.22 -97.55
N PRO A 647 68.81 -38.53 -97.50
CA PRO A 647 69.71 -39.60 -97.95
C PRO A 647 69.95 -39.63 -99.46
N GLU A 648 69.02 -39.12 -100.27
CA GLU A 648 69.05 -39.24 -101.74
C GLU A 648 69.54 -37.96 -102.45
N THR A 649 69.91 -36.92 -101.69
CA THR A 649 70.26 -35.63 -102.26
C THR A 649 71.75 -35.55 -102.63
N PRO A 650 72.13 -35.08 -103.83
CA PRO A 650 73.53 -34.99 -104.26
C PRO A 650 74.37 -33.97 -103.48
N HIS A 651 73.73 -33.06 -102.73
CA HIS A 651 74.37 -32.02 -101.90
C HIS A 651 73.84 -32.08 -100.44
N PRO A 652 74.23 -33.09 -99.64
CA PRO A 652 73.63 -33.35 -98.32
C PRO A 652 73.94 -32.24 -97.30
N ARG A 653 75.06 -31.54 -97.46
CA ARG A 653 75.47 -30.44 -96.57
C ARG A 653 74.51 -29.25 -96.62
N ASP A 654 74.07 -28.87 -97.83
CA ASP A 654 73.22 -27.70 -98.04
C ASP A 654 71.80 -27.96 -97.55
N LEU A 655 71.27 -29.17 -97.80
CA LEU A 655 69.98 -29.59 -97.29
C LEU A 655 69.97 -29.73 -95.76
N THR A 656 71.05 -30.23 -95.16
CA THR A 656 71.19 -30.29 -93.69
C THR A 656 71.22 -28.90 -93.06
N ALA A 657 71.92 -27.96 -93.70
CA ALA A 657 71.97 -26.58 -93.23
C ALA A 657 70.59 -25.90 -93.35
N TYR A 658 69.85 -26.16 -94.43
CA TYR A 658 68.48 -25.69 -94.59
C TYR A 658 67.51 -26.29 -93.56
N ILE A 659 67.59 -27.59 -93.26
CA ILE A 659 66.78 -28.22 -92.20
C ILE A 659 67.10 -27.62 -90.83
N THR A 660 68.38 -27.34 -90.56
CA THR A 660 68.80 -26.72 -89.30
C THR A 660 68.26 -25.29 -89.17
N LEU A 661 68.24 -24.54 -90.29
CA LEU A 661 67.60 -23.22 -90.38
C LEU A 661 66.09 -23.31 -90.05
N CYS A 662 65.37 -24.28 -90.64
CA CYS A 662 63.94 -24.52 -90.38
C CYS A 662 63.67 -24.92 -88.92
N LEU A 663 64.52 -25.77 -88.31
CA LEU A 663 64.39 -26.16 -86.90
C LEU A 663 64.58 -24.98 -85.95
N CYS A 664 65.59 -24.14 -86.20
CA CYS A 664 65.81 -22.91 -85.42
C CYS A 664 64.60 -21.99 -85.52
N HIS A 665 64.09 -21.81 -86.75
CA HIS A 665 62.92 -20.99 -87.00
C HIS A 665 61.68 -21.46 -86.24
N ILE A 666 61.36 -22.76 -86.29
CA ILE A 666 60.24 -23.34 -85.54
C ILE A 666 60.43 -23.12 -84.04
N LYS A 667 61.61 -23.45 -83.50
CA LYS A 667 61.91 -23.32 -82.05
C LYS A 667 61.68 -21.90 -81.56
N ARG A 668 62.19 -20.90 -82.28
CA ARG A 668 62.04 -19.49 -81.89
C ARG A 668 60.61 -18.99 -82.07
N ARG A 669 59.86 -19.49 -83.07
CA ARG A 669 58.43 -19.19 -83.19
C ARG A 669 57.57 -19.77 -82.06
N CYS A 670 57.90 -20.97 -81.54
CA CYS A 670 57.26 -21.50 -80.32
C CYS A 670 57.47 -20.59 -79.12
N ASN A 671 58.71 -20.12 -78.93
CA ASN A 671 59.03 -19.26 -77.80
C ASN A 671 58.27 -17.93 -77.88
N LEU A 672 58.21 -17.33 -79.07
CA LEU A 672 57.43 -16.13 -79.32
C LEU A 672 55.93 -16.37 -79.06
N PHE A 673 55.36 -17.54 -79.38
CA PHE A 673 53.97 -17.86 -79.03
C PHE A 673 53.71 -17.87 -77.52
N PHE A 674 54.61 -18.48 -76.72
CA PHE A 674 54.45 -18.50 -75.25
C PHE A 674 54.57 -17.11 -74.64
N LEU A 675 55.55 -16.33 -75.10
CA LEU A 675 55.72 -14.94 -74.66
C LEU A 675 54.48 -14.09 -75.02
N ALA A 676 53.89 -14.29 -76.21
CA ALA A 676 52.68 -13.56 -76.63
C ALA A 676 51.49 -13.78 -75.70
N ARG A 677 51.38 -14.97 -75.07
CA ARG A 677 50.30 -15.29 -74.12
C ARG A 677 50.58 -14.84 -72.70
N GLN A 678 51.85 -14.69 -72.33
CA GLN A 678 52.25 -14.12 -71.03
C GLN A 678 52.00 -12.61 -70.99
N GLY A 679 51.89 -11.95 -72.16
CA GLY A 679 51.60 -10.52 -72.29
C GLY A 679 52.85 -9.64 -72.25
N ASP A 680 54.02 -10.25 -72.25
CA ASP A 680 55.30 -9.54 -72.25
C ASP A 680 55.67 -9.09 -73.68
N GLY A 681 56.46 -8.02 -73.81
CA GLY A 681 57.04 -7.63 -75.10
C GLY A 681 58.44 -8.24 -75.27
N LEU A 682 58.89 -8.43 -76.51
CA LEU A 682 60.22 -8.97 -76.77
C LEU A 682 61.25 -7.84 -76.79
N PRO A 683 62.30 -7.84 -75.94
CA PRO A 683 63.39 -6.88 -76.05
C PRO A 683 64.06 -6.95 -77.43
N GLY A 684 64.39 -5.79 -78.02
CA GLY A 684 65.06 -5.74 -79.32
C GLY A 684 66.43 -6.44 -79.35
N GLU A 685 67.12 -6.48 -78.20
CA GLU A 685 68.35 -7.26 -78.01
C GLU A 685 68.10 -8.77 -78.16
N GLU A 686 66.99 -9.27 -77.64
CA GLU A 686 66.62 -10.68 -77.78
C GLU A 686 66.23 -11.03 -79.22
N LEU A 687 65.53 -10.13 -79.92
CA LEU A 687 65.30 -10.29 -81.37
C LEU A 687 66.62 -10.30 -82.14
N SER A 688 67.58 -9.45 -81.77
CA SER A 688 68.89 -9.42 -82.43
C SER A 688 69.62 -10.77 -82.28
N ILE A 689 69.56 -11.38 -81.09
CA ILE A 689 70.09 -12.72 -80.84
C ILE A 689 69.40 -13.76 -81.75
N TYR A 690 68.07 -13.69 -81.90
CA TYR A 690 67.35 -14.65 -82.76
C TYR A 690 67.75 -14.51 -84.23
N LEU A 691 67.92 -13.27 -84.72
CA LEU A 691 68.36 -12.99 -86.08
C LEU A 691 69.82 -13.39 -86.30
N ASP A 692 70.69 -13.19 -85.31
CA ASP A 692 72.09 -13.61 -85.34
C ASP A 692 72.21 -15.14 -85.40
N GLU A 693 71.37 -15.88 -84.66
CA GLU A 693 71.27 -17.35 -84.75
C GLU A 693 70.91 -17.81 -86.17
N LEU A 694 69.93 -17.16 -86.82
CA LEU A 694 69.62 -17.46 -88.22
C LEU A 694 70.79 -17.13 -89.15
N ALA A 695 71.48 -16.01 -88.92
CA ALA A 695 72.60 -15.58 -89.76
C ALA A 695 73.84 -16.47 -89.60
N GLU A 696 74.09 -17.00 -88.41
CA GLU A 696 75.16 -17.98 -88.15
C GLU A 696 74.87 -19.31 -88.85
N LEU A 697 73.64 -19.82 -88.74
CA LEU A 697 73.23 -21.05 -89.43
C LEU A 697 73.29 -20.92 -90.96
N ALA A 698 72.90 -19.77 -91.50
CA ALA A 698 73.02 -19.49 -92.93
C ALA A 698 74.49 -19.42 -93.41
N ARG A 699 75.40 -18.91 -92.57
CA ARG A 699 76.85 -18.93 -92.87
C ARG A 699 77.42 -20.34 -92.95
N TYR A 700 76.94 -21.27 -92.12
CA TYR A 700 77.30 -22.68 -92.22
C TYR A 700 76.87 -23.32 -93.55
N ALA A 701 75.77 -22.83 -94.13
CA ALA A 701 75.24 -23.22 -95.44
C ALA A 701 75.96 -22.56 -96.64
N GLY A 702 76.99 -21.72 -96.40
CA GLY A 702 77.79 -21.09 -97.45
C GLY A 702 77.36 -19.67 -97.85
N LEU A 703 76.31 -19.12 -97.24
CA LEU A 703 75.87 -17.74 -97.51
C LEU A 703 76.70 -16.73 -96.70
N GLN A 704 77.39 -15.80 -97.36
CA GLN A 704 78.03 -14.68 -96.66
C GLN A 704 76.96 -13.67 -96.25
N LEU A 705 76.57 -13.69 -94.97
CA LEU A 705 75.47 -12.90 -94.43
C LEU A 705 75.91 -12.05 -93.23
N LEU A 706 75.49 -10.78 -93.24
CA LEU A 706 75.53 -9.89 -92.08
C LEU A 706 74.16 -9.27 -91.88
N ILE A 707 73.56 -9.46 -90.69
CA ILE A 707 72.33 -8.77 -90.30
C ILE A 707 72.65 -7.83 -89.15
N ARG A 708 72.26 -6.57 -89.27
CA ARG A 708 72.37 -5.58 -88.20
C ARG A 708 70.99 -5.19 -87.70
N CYS A 709 70.72 -5.47 -86.42
CA CYS A 709 69.52 -5.01 -85.73
C CYS A 709 69.82 -3.70 -84.98
N GLY A 710 69.29 -2.58 -85.47
CA GLY A 710 69.32 -1.27 -84.82
C GLY A 710 68.16 -1.03 -83.83
N GLN A 711 67.21 -1.98 -83.71
CA GLN A 711 66.08 -1.87 -82.80
C GLN A 711 66.46 -2.34 -81.38
N ARG A 712 66.54 -1.39 -80.43
CA ARG A 712 66.91 -1.66 -79.02
C ARG A 712 65.73 -1.69 -78.05
N GLY A 713 64.58 -1.13 -78.44
CA GLY A 713 63.38 -1.07 -77.60
C GLY A 713 62.61 -2.39 -77.56
N VAL A 714 61.68 -2.51 -76.60
CA VAL A 714 60.74 -3.64 -76.51
C VAL A 714 59.77 -3.58 -77.69
N LEU A 715 59.62 -4.71 -78.38
CA LEU A 715 58.73 -4.90 -79.52
C LEU A 715 57.50 -5.71 -79.12
N GLU A 716 56.35 -5.34 -79.69
CA GLU A 716 55.18 -6.21 -79.69
C GLU A 716 55.54 -7.54 -80.36
N ILE A 717 55.22 -8.66 -79.71
CA ILE A 717 55.65 -9.98 -80.13
C ILE A 717 55.17 -10.34 -81.54
N ARG A 718 53.98 -9.87 -81.95
CA ARG A 718 53.49 -10.05 -83.32
C ARG A 718 54.41 -9.42 -84.35
N ARG A 719 54.95 -8.22 -84.08
CA ARG A 719 55.89 -7.51 -84.96
C ARG A 719 57.26 -8.17 -84.96
N ALA A 720 57.74 -8.60 -83.79
CA ALA A 720 58.99 -9.35 -83.68
C ALA A 720 58.95 -10.68 -84.43
N ALA A 721 57.83 -11.42 -84.33
CA ALA A 721 57.61 -12.65 -85.07
C ALA A 721 57.61 -12.42 -86.59
N LEU A 722 56.98 -11.34 -87.07
CA LEU A 722 57.00 -10.96 -88.48
C LEU A 722 58.39 -10.57 -88.98
N CYS A 723 59.16 -9.81 -88.21
CA CYS A 723 60.57 -9.52 -88.54
C CYS A 723 61.40 -10.79 -88.63
N TYR A 724 61.17 -11.74 -87.74
CA TYR A 724 61.85 -13.02 -87.72
C TYR A 724 61.43 -13.93 -88.90
N ASP A 725 60.14 -13.99 -89.22
CA ASP A 725 59.59 -14.71 -90.38
C ASP A 725 60.14 -14.12 -91.70
N PHE A 726 60.19 -12.79 -91.81
CA PHE A 726 60.74 -12.09 -92.97
C PHE A 726 62.24 -12.35 -93.16
N ALA A 727 63.03 -12.31 -92.08
CA ALA A 727 64.45 -12.66 -92.15
C ALA A 727 64.65 -14.12 -92.58
N PHE A 728 63.87 -15.05 -92.01
CA PHE A 728 63.95 -16.46 -92.36
C PHE A 728 63.64 -16.71 -93.85
N GLU A 729 62.57 -16.11 -94.39
CA GLU A 729 62.23 -16.26 -95.81
C GLU A 729 63.27 -15.61 -96.73
N ALA A 730 63.78 -14.43 -96.36
CA ALA A 730 64.82 -13.74 -97.14
C ALA A 730 66.12 -14.56 -97.20
N ILE A 731 66.54 -15.15 -96.07
CA ILE A 731 67.71 -16.02 -95.99
C ILE A 731 67.49 -17.32 -96.76
N SER A 732 66.31 -17.94 -96.59
CA SER A 732 65.94 -19.20 -97.25
C SER A 732 65.98 -19.07 -98.76
N TRP A 733 65.46 -17.96 -99.29
CA TRP A 733 65.53 -17.66 -100.72
C TRP A 733 66.97 -17.45 -101.20
N ALA A 734 67.77 -16.67 -100.47
CA ALA A 734 69.14 -16.36 -100.88
C ALA A 734 70.04 -17.62 -100.93
N LEU A 735 69.75 -18.59 -100.06
CA LEU A 735 70.35 -19.92 -100.12
C LEU A 735 69.90 -20.72 -101.35
N GLY A 736 68.61 -20.67 -101.70
CA GLY A 736 68.07 -21.38 -102.87
C GLY A 736 68.60 -20.85 -104.21
N GLU A 737 68.74 -19.53 -104.34
CA GLU A 737 69.17 -18.86 -105.58
C GLU A 737 70.68 -18.54 -105.61
N ASN A 738 71.43 -18.99 -104.60
CA ASN A 738 72.89 -18.80 -104.47
C ASN A 738 73.34 -17.32 -104.51
N ALA A 739 72.50 -16.42 -103.98
CA ALA A 739 72.67 -14.97 -104.05
C ALA A 739 73.52 -14.43 -102.86
N SER A 740 74.83 -14.72 -102.89
CA SER A 740 75.82 -14.29 -101.88
C SER A 740 76.69 -13.14 -102.39
N PRO A 741 77.05 -12.12 -101.58
CA PRO A 741 76.70 -11.90 -100.17
C PRO A 741 75.28 -11.34 -99.97
N LEU A 742 74.67 -11.54 -98.80
CA LEU A 742 73.38 -10.96 -98.41
C LEU A 742 73.56 -10.04 -97.19
N LEU A 743 73.01 -8.84 -97.24
CA LEU A 743 73.20 -7.86 -96.17
C LEU A 743 71.86 -7.32 -95.67
N GLY A 744 71.60 -7.51 -94.37
CA GLY A 744 70.34 -7.18 -93.71
C GLY A 744 70.47 -6.01 -92.73
N TYR A 745 69.53 -5.06 -92.78
CA TYR A 745 69.44 -3.95 -91.83
C TYR A 745 68.01 -3.82 -91.31
N LEU A 746 67.84 -3.99 -90.00
CA LEU A 746 66.59 -3.72 -89.31
C LEU A 746 66.75 -2.46 -88.47
N GLU A 747 66.12 -1.35 -88.86
CA GLU A 747 66.20 -0.08 -88.13
C GLU A 747 64.82 0.57 -87.98
N PRO A 748 64.57 1.25 -86.85
CA PRO A 748 63.41 2.11 -86.71
C PRO A 748 63.62 3.41 -87.50
N GLU A 749 62.75 3.69 -88.47
CA GLU A 749 62.73 4.93 -89.24
C GLU A 749 61.41 5.67 -88.99
N GLY A 750 61.45 6.69 -88.13
CA GLY A 750 60.26 7.45 -87.76
C GLY A 750 59.20 6.56 -87.08
N ALA A 751 58.00 6.53 -87.63
CA ALA A 751 56.88 5.71 -87.13
C ALA A 751 56.85 4.28 -87.70
N HIS A 752 57.91 3.86 -88.41
CA HIS A 752 57.98 2.56 -89.04
C HIS A 752 59.22 1.79 -88.60
N LEU A 753 59.08 0.49 -88.44
CA LEU A 753 60.16 -0.46 -88.35
C LEU A 753 60.45 -0.97 -89.76
N VAL A 754 61.68 -0.77 -90.22
CA VAL A 754 62.06 -1.07 -91.60
C VAL A 754 63.14 -2.14 -91.61
N PHE A 755 62.85 -3.27 -92.25
CA PHE A 755 63.79 -4.36 -92.44
C PHE A 755 64.17 -4.46 -93.92
N ARG A 756 65.43 -4.18 -94.24
CA ARG A 756 65.97 -4.25 -95.59
C ARG A 756 66.93 -5.41 -95.76
N PHE A 757 66.89 -6.05 -96.91
CA PHE A 757 67.88 -7.03 -97.37
C PHE A 757 68.42 -6.63 -98.74
N ILE A 758 69.74 -6.68 -98.89
CA ILE A 758 70.45 -6.35 -100.14
C ILE A 758 71.29 -7.57 -100.53
N PRO A 759 70.88 -8.36 -101.54
CA PRO A 759 71.68 -9.44 -102.10
C PRO A 759 72.77 -8.90 -103.05
N GLY A 760 73.84 -9.65 -103.21
CA GLY A 760 74.94 -9.36 -104.15
C GLY A 760 74.69 -9.80 -105.59
N GLY A 761 73.52 -10.35 -105.91
CA GLY A 761 73.13 -10.82 -107.25
C GLY A 761 71.78 -10.25 -107.71
N ASP A 762 71.60 -10.12 -109.04
CA ASP A 762 70.41 -9.57 -109.69
C ASP A 762 69.20 -10.51 -109.49
N PRO A 763 68.08 -10.05 -108.92
CA PRO A 763 67.02 -10.95 -108.56
C PRO A 763 66.07 -11.28 -109.72
N GLY A 764 66.07 -12.55 -110.13
CA GLY A 764 64.86 -13.15 -110.67
C GLY A 764 63.73 -13.11 -109.63
N GLN A 765 62.51 -12.76 -110.05
CA GLN A 765 61.28 -12.55 -109.25
C GLN A 765 61.30 -13.13 -107.81
N TRP A 766 61.53 -12.28 -106.80
CA TRP A 766 61.32 -12.64 -105.39
C TRP A 766 59.86 -12.95 -105.10
N ARG A 767 59.60 -14.07 -104.40
CA ARG A 767 58.24 -14.46 -103.98
C ARG A 767 58.25 -14.86 -102.50
N PHE A 768 57.66 -14.01 -101.68
CA PHE A 768 57.38 -14.32 -100.27
C PHE A 768 56.11 -15.15 -100.16
N SER A 769 55.97 -15.89 -99.06
CA SER A 769 54.76 -16.68 -98.82
C SER A 769 53.51 -15.80 -98.73
N GLU A 770 52.37 -16.33 -99.17
CA GLU A 770 51.07 -15.67 -98.96
C GLU A 770 50.79 -15.45 -97.46
N GLU A 771 51.27 -16.35 -96.59
CA GLU A 771 51.15 -16.23 -95.14
C GLU A 771 51.89 -14.99 -94.61
N LEU A 772 53.15 -14.79 -95.00
CA LEU A 772 53.96 -13.65 -94.57
C LEU A 772 53.45 -12.33 -95.14
N THR A 773 53.07 -12.30 -96.42
CA THR A 773 52.54 -11.10 -97.07
C THR A 773 51.18 -10.69 -96.49
N THR A 774 50.30 -11.66 -96.21
CA THR A 774 49.01 -11.42 -95.54
C THR A 774 49.20 -10.98 -94.09
N ALA A 775 50.13 -11.60 -93.35
CA ALA A 775 50.40 -11.24 -91.97
C ALA A 775 51.05 -9.85 -91.83
N ALA A 776 51.94 -9.47 -92.76
CA ALA A 776 52.49 -8.12 -92.84
C ALA A 776 51.40 -7.09 -93.16
N ALA A 777 50.52 -7.37 -94.12
CA ALA A 777 49.39 -6.51 -94.47
C ALA A 777 48.38 -6.36 -93.32
N ALA A 778 48.14 -7.42 -92.54
CA ALA A 778 47.25 -7.41 -91.38
C ALA A 778 47.73 -6.47 -90.26
N LEU A 779 49.05 -6.21 -90.17
CA LEU A 779 49.62 -5.19 -89.27
C LEU A 779 49.84 -3.84 -89.96
N GLY A 780 49.26 -3.61 -91.15
CA GLY A 780 49.41 -2.37 -91.90
C GLY A 780 50.79 -2.17 -92.52
N GLY A 781 51.58 -3.23 -92.63
CA GLY A 781 52.89 -3.22 -93.28
C GLY A 781 52.86 -3.63 -94.75
N GLN A 782 53.97 -3.37 -95.45
CA GLN A 782 54.14 -3.73 -96.85
C GLN A 782 55.56 -4.26 -97.10
N ILE A 783 55.65 -5.31 -97.91
CA ILE A 783 56.91 -5.83 -98.44
C ILE A 783 57.02 -5.37 -99.89
N ALA A 784 58.13 -4.73 -100.25
CA ALA A 784 58.39 -4.22 -101.58
C ALA A 784 59.84 -4.46 -102.01
N CYS A 785 60.04 -4.75 -103.29
CA CYS A 785 61.36 -4.73 -103.94
C CYS A 785 61.60 -3.31 -104.49
N LYS A 786 62.74 -2.72 -104.15
CA LYS A 786 63.17 -1.40 -104.63
C LYS A 786 64.42 -1.54 -105.48
N ASP A 787 64.39 -0.93 -106.66
CA ASP A 787 65.54 -0.80 -107.54
C ASP A 787 66.41 0.37 -107.06
N LEU A 788 67.70 0.14 -106.84
CA LEU A 788 68.67 1.11 -106.32
C LEU A 788 69.82 1.24 -107.32
N ASP A 789 69.56 1.84 -108.50
CA ASP A 789 70.44 2.26 -109.61
C ASP A 789 71.56 1.29 -110.11
N ASP A 790 72.21 0.50 -109.23
CA ASP A 790 73.17 -0.58 -109.49
C ASP A 790 72.92 -1.86 -108.61
N ALA A 791 71.87 -1.93 -107.77
CA ALA A 791 71.48 -3.12 -106.99
C ALA A 791 69.97 -3.16 -106.66
N VAL A 792 69.39 -4.34 -106.44
CA VAL A 792 67.97 -4.46 -106.03
C VAL A 792 67.89 -4.81 -104.54
N GLY A 793 67.18 -4.00 -103.75
CA GLY A 793 66.94 -4.24 -102.33
C GLY A 793 65.51 -4.68 -102.03
N ILE A 794 65.31 -5.55 -101.05
CA ILE A 794 63.98 -5.87 -100.51
C ILE A 794 63.78 -5.13 -99.21
N CYS A 795 62.58 -4.59 -99.02
CA CYS A 795 62.23 -3.83 -97.84
C CYS A 795 60.87 -4.29 -97.31
N MET A 796 60.84 -4.73 -96.05
CA MET A 796 59.60 -4.83 -95.27
C MET A 796 59.46 -3.60 -94.39
N THR A 797 58.31 -2.94 -94.46
CA THR A 797 57.98 -1.77 -93.66
C THR A 797 56.79 -2.14 -92.77
N LEU A 798 56.94 -2.05 -91.45
CA LEU A 798 55.88 -2.29 -90.47
C LEU A 798 55.64 -1.00 -89.67
N PRO A 799 54.41 -0.57 -89.42
CA PRO A 799 54.18 0.55 -88.51
C PRO A 799 54.59 0.17 -87.08
N LEU A 800 55.40 1.01 -86.46
CA LEU A 800 55.58 1.02 -85.01
C LEU A 800 54.30 1.64 -84.44
N GLY A 801 53.23 0.84 -84.38
CA GLY A 801 51.95 1.27 -83.82
C GLY A 801 52.16 1.97 -82.48
N GLY A 802 51.69 3.22 -82.43
CA GLY A 802 51.42 3.97 -81.22
C GLY A 802 49.93 3.92 -80.94
N GLU A 803 49.54 3.22 -79.89
CA GLU A 803 48.22 3.33 -79.27
C GLU A 803 48.39 4.27 -78.07
N SER A 804 47.74 5.43 -77.93
CA SER A 804 46.36 5.83 -78.28
C SER A 804 45.29 4.85 -77.76
N CYS A 805 44.87 5.14 -76.52
CA CYS A 805 43.57 4.93 -75.86
C CYS A 805 42.75 3.63 -76.08
N GLY A 806 42.48 2.95 -74.95
CA GLY A 806 41.40 1.99 -74.76
C GLY A 806 41.37 1.49 -73.32
#